data_AF-A0A2M9L938-F1
#
_entry.id   AF-A0A2M9L938-F1
#
_cell.length_a   1.000
_cell.length_b   1.000
_cell.length_c   1.000
_cell.angle_alpha   90.00
_cell.angle_beta   90.00
_cell.angle_gamma   90.00
#
_symmetry.space_group_name_H-M   'P 1'
#
loop_
_entity.id
_entity.type
_entity.pdbx_description
1 polymer ?
#
loop_
_entity_poly.entity_id
_entity_poly.type
_entity_poly.pdbx_seq_one_letter_code
_entity_poly.pdbx_strand_id
1 'polypeptide(L)'
;MRTLRFLLVAAVLAALPGAAAAAPEASDTLLVTYVARVCDKYDKVMANKARNNIQESLRDLGPDSNYAPGVAVNPTNEAEGTPVPPCRPLPGWSFSTGTGFTAKSPATLQLTTVTKQLRTGITTQDSTPELDAQGNPTGRTLEGAVTVQLDANELAAARKAALVAQGGTKSAPLNKMQDTYGFAALRCSQDNQNGDNAEYVDFPSGTTHVFCYYYAITPPPGAGTITVTKRIVDGSNGVGSFRYDGNLSYADTNNDGVNDFVLTASSTKSASMDFVRGETREGDEPWHFKEFVDPATGWVPAGRPVCTAVNADGGPGTSTSVTDHSGLASVTLAAGDHVTCVYSNERAAGPALLEKESLGGTGTFDLTVTGPPEAEITTENVVTTTDPGVPVTVASAAHPVPGHYELSEVIPAPDATGHWATPTAFCNGTELPVTVGAPTPAAPNGTWQAGYDLVPEAEAKCLITNRFVPGGRIDIEKVTEGGTGTFRYTISAGPEPRDESVAFPNPQSAVVTTTAEGTPTTAHPADGSAGPAADLLPVGPGVRYVVQELLPAPPDDGWWELEAADCGPGQGRTDLEQAVVEVNLTADHPTPTCRFTNRLHHFTGLDVVKVTSDDTALRPGTAHLDLRCPAYAEPLGLDVPPGTDRGEIEVRTSVPPATCVLTEPATGAADGVTVVTSAVLTSDDGSSTPITLGEEFTVPAEHTSTVTVTNRMTRRAPSPSPSPTPTQTPPPSAGAPGGPRPSAPEGPGSEEVAGTPGHHALPSTGSSPLPLLVAVSATVLLIAGGTLFAAARRRRH
;
A
#
# COMPACT_ATOMS: atom_id res chain seq x y z
N MET A 1 -41.04 -62.75 21.42
CA MET A 1 -40.70 -63.98 20.66
C MET A 1 -40.47 -63.51 19.22
N ARG A 2 -39.23 -63.41 18.72
CA ARG A 2 -38.34 -64.46 18.17
C ARG A 2 -38.89 -65.18 16.92
N THR A 3 -38.73 -64.53 15.76
CA THR A 3 -38.76 -65.06 14.37
C THR A 3 -38.08 -63.96 13.51
N LEU A 4 -36.92 -64.04 12.87
CA LEU A 4 -36.05 -65.09 12.29
C LEU A 4 -36.26 -65.31 10.77
N ARG A 5 -35.21 -64.93 9.99
CA ARG A 5 -34.94 -65.16 8.54
C ARG A 5 -35.90 -64.53 7.52
N PHE A 6 -35.37 -63.69 6.62
CA PHE A 6 -35.50 -63.72 5.14
C PHE A 6 -34.34 -62.85 4.59
N LEU A 7 -33.38 -63.35 3.79
CA LEU A 7 -33.38 -63.75 2.37
C LEU A 7 -33.00 -62.58 1.44
N LEU A 8 -31.83 -62.69 0.78
CA LEU A 8 -31.32 -61.74 -0.22
C LEU A 8 -32.20 -61.75 -1.47
N VAL A 9 -32.64 -60.57 -1.95
CA VAL A 9 -33.10 -60.37 -3.32
C VAL A 9 -32.49 -59.06 -3.82
N ALA A 10 -31.78 -59.13 -4.95
CA ALA A 10 -31.23 -57.95 -5.62
C ALA A 10 -32.26 -57.34 -6.58
N ALA A 11 -32.31 -56.02 -6.65
CA ALA A 11 -32.98 -55.28 -7.71
C ALA A 11 -32.22 -53.97 -7.99
N VAL A 12 -31.80 -53.80 -9.25
CA VAL A 12 -31.15 -52.59 -9.76
C VAL A 12 -32.22 -51.57 -10.15
N LEU A 13 -32.02 -50.28 -9.86
CA LEU A 13 -32.78 -49.21 -10.50
C LEU A 13 -31.94 -47.94 -10.72
N ALA A 14 -31.71 -47.67 -12.01
CA ALA A 14 -31.49 -46.39 -12.69
C ALA A 14 -30.87 -45.22 -11.89
N ALA A 15 -29.60 -44.91 -12.20
CA ALA A 15 -29.10 -43.55 -12.08
C ALA A 15 -29.70 -42.69 -13.21
N LEU A 16 -30.33 -41.57 -12.83
CA LEU A 16 -30.65 -40.49 -13.77
C LEU A 16 -29.39 -39.66 -14.00
N PRO A 17 -29.03 -39.30 -15.25
CA PRO A 17 -28.00 -38.30 -15.48
C PRO A 17 -28.49 -36.96 -14.95
N GLY A 18 -27.81 -36.42 -13.95
CA GLY A 18 -28.01 -35.04 -13.51
C GLY A 18 -27.62 -34.08 -14.64
N ALA A 19 -28.24 -32.89 -14.66
CA ALA A 19 -27.82 -31.84 -15.58
C ALA A 19 -26.36 -31.47 -15.28
N ALA A 20 -25.46 -31.74 -16.23
CA ALA A 20 -24.10 -31.23 -16.16
C ALA A 20 -24.16 -29.69 -16.30
N ALA A 21 -23.61 -28.99 -15.30
CA ALA A 21 -23.49 -27.54 -15.35
C ALA A 21 -22.52 -27.13 -16.47
N ALA A 22 -22.79 -26.01 -17.12
CA ALA A 22 -21.82 -25.39 -18.02
C ALA A 22 -20.62 -24.87 -17.20
N ALA A 23 -19.41 -25.00 -17.75
CA ALA A 23 -18.21 -24.38 -17.21
C ALA A 23 -18.16 -22.87 -17.56
N PRO A 24 -17.43 -22.04 -16.80
CA PRO A 24 -17.49 -20.58 -16.94
C PRO A 24 -16.51 -20.02 -17.98
N GLU A 25 -16.82 -18.86 -18.53
CA GLU A 25 -15.90 -18.06 -19.35
C GLU A 25 -14.78 -17.46 -18.49
N ALA A 26 -13.54 -17.46 -19.01
CA ALA A 26 -12.44 -16.69 -18.43
C ALA A 26 -12.75 -15.20 -18.63
N SER A 27 -12.94 -14.46 -17.53
CA SER A 27 -13.59 -13.14 -17.59
C SER A 27 -12.77 -12.03 -16.97
N ASP A 28 -13.03 -10.82 -17.45
CA ASP A 28 -12.60 -9.49 -16.96
C ASP A 28 -13.14 -9.16 -15.55
N THR A 29 -13.43 -10.21 -14.77
CA THR A 29 -14.18 -10.23 -13.51
C THR A 29 -13.21 -10.32 -12.35
N LEU A 30 -12.94 -9.19 -11.72
CA LEU A 30 -12.38 -9.19 -10.38
C LEU A 30 -13.48 -9.53 -9.35
N LEU A 31 -13.19 -10.50 -8.50
CA LEU A 31 -14.06 -10.98 -7.43
C LEU A 31 -13.48 -10.60 -6.06
N VAL A 32 -14.35 -10.26 -5.12
CA VAL A 32 -13.96 -10.11 -3.71
C VAL A 32 -14.91 -10.93 -2.84
N THR A 33 -14.36 -11.82 -2.03
CA THR A 33 -15.12 -12.53 -0.99
C THR A 33 -14.98 -11.82 0.35
N TYR A 34 -16.06 -11.20 0.78
CA TYR A 34 -16.19 -10.54 2.08
C TYR A 34 -16.64 -11.55 3.13
N VAL A 35 -15.87 -11.72 4.18
CA VAL A 35 -16.10 -12.69 5.27
C VAL A 35 -16.24 -11.91 6.58
N ALA A 36 -17.27 -12.20 7.36
CA ALA A 36 -17.47 -11.61 8.68
C ALA A 36 -17.43 -12.69 9.77
N ARG A 37 -16.70 -12.40 10.84
CA ARG A 37 -16.51 -13.26 12.00
C ARG A 37 -16.80 -12.47 13.29
N VAL A 38 -17.29 -13.18 14.30
CA VAL A 38 -17.48 -12.64 15.65
C VAL A 38 -16.76 -13.51 16.69
N CYS A 39 -15.94 -12.86 17.51
CA CYS A 39 -15.17 -13.48 18.57
C CYS A 39 -15.69 -13.04 19.94
N ASP A 40 -15.48 -13.87 20.97
CA ASP A 40 -15.82 -13.51 22.35
C ASP A 40 -14.76 -12.60 23.01
N LYS A 41 -13.56 -12.48 22.40
CA LYS A 41 -12.42 -11.70 22.87
C LYS A 41 -11.52 -11.24 21.71
N TYR A 42 -10.80 -10.14 21.93
CA TYR A 42 -9.78 -9.61 21.00
C TYR A 42 -8.57 -10.56 20.84
N ASP A 43 -8.20 -11.29 21.90
CA ASP A 43 -7.13 -12.31 21.88
C ASP A 43 -7.40 -13.51 20.94
N LYS A 44 -8.58 -13.58 20.32
CA LYS A 44 -8.97 -14.57 19.30
C LYS A 44 -8.90 -14.07 17.87
N VAL A 45 -8.56 -12.80 17.66
CA VAL A 45 -8.37 -12.22 16.33
C VAL A 45 -6.88 -12.18 16.05
N MET A 46 -6.41 -12.87 15.01
CA MET A 46 -5.03 -12.71 14.53
C MET A 46 -4.77 -11.22 14.19
N ALA A 47 -3.63 -10.68 14.60
CA ALA A 47 -3.23 -9.29 14.37
C ALA A 47 -2.49 -9.11 13.04
N ASN A 48 -2.43 -7.88 12.52
CA ASN A 48 -1.49 -7.55 11.45
C ASN A 48 -0.04 -7.48 12.00
N LYS A 49 0.96 -7.40 11.12
CA LYS A 49 2.38 -7.35 11.54
C LYS A 49 2.87 -5.98 11.99
N ALA A 50 2.31 -4.91 11.45
CA ALA A 50 2.81 -3.56 11.70
C ALA A 50 2.07 -2.89 12.88
N ARG A 51 1.70 -3.68 13.90
CA ARG A 51 0.83 -3.26 15.01
C ARG A 51 1.20 -1.86 15.45
N ASN A 52 0.22 -0.96 15.54
CA ASN A 52 0.47 0.45 15.82
C ASN A 52 -0.81 1.16 16.33
N ASN A 53 -0.69 2.41 16.78
CA ASN A 53 -1.80 3.16 17.37
C ASN A 53 -2.83 3.71 16.35
N ILE A 54 -2.64 3.48 15.05
CA ILE A 54 -3.70 3.66 14.04
C ILE A 54 -4.75 2.56 14.21
N GLN A 55 -4.38 1.36 14.66
CA GLN A 55 -5.31 0.26 14.94
C GLN A 55 -6.49 0.71 15.81
N GLU A 56 -7.70 0.31 15.40
CA GLU A 56 -8.96 0.85 15.90
C GLU A 56 -9.67 -0.08 16.89
N SER A 57 -9.05 -1.20 17.23
CA SER A 57 -9.51 -2.12 18.26
C SER A 57 -9.40 -1.52 19.66
N LEU A 58 -10.36 -1.83 20.54
CA LEU A 58 -10.35 -1.36 21.92
C LEU A 58 -9.43 -2.18 22.84
N ARG A 59 -9.02 -3.38 22.44
CA ARG A 59 -7.93 -4.15 23.07
C ARG A 59 -6.92 -4.58 22.01
N ASP A 60 -5.71 -4.92 22.44
CA ASP A 60 -4.74 -5.55 21.55
C ASP A 60 -5.28 -6.90 21.04
N LEU A 61 -4.87 -7.27 19.84
CA LEU A 61 -5.31 -8.46 19.15
C LEU A 61 -4.49 -9.68 19.59
N GLY A 62 -4.91 -10.88 19.16
CA GLY A 62 -4.30 -12.17 19.46
C GLY A 62 -2.91 -12.37 18.81
N PRO A 63 -2.55 -13.59 18.36
CA PRO A 63 -1.24 -13.83 17.75
C PRO A 63 -0.96 -12.94 16.54
N ASP A 64 0.31 -12.68 16.25
CA ASP A 64 0.72 -12.02 15.02
C ASP A 64 0.30 -12.82 13.78
N SER A 65 0.16 -12.08 12.69
CA SER A 65 -0.13 -12.59 11.37
C SER A 65 0.76 -13.76 10.97
N ASN A 66 0.14 -14.88 10.64
CA ASN A 66 0.83 -16.01 10.01
C ASN A 66 1.08 -15.79 8.50
N TYR A 67 0.60 -14.68 7.91
CA TYR A 67 0.92 -14.33 6.52
C TYR A 67 2.41 -13.95 6.42
N ALA A 68 3.17 -14.68 5.59
CA ALA A 68 4.46 -14.18 5.13
C ALA A 68 4.24 -12.90 4.29
N PRO A 69 5.21 -11.97 4.25
CA PRO A 69 5.08 -10.76 3.43
C PRO A 69 4.71 -11.09 1.97
N GLY A 70 3.72 -10.39 1.42
CA GLY A 70 3.21 -10.62 0.07
C GLY A 70 2.20 -11.77 -0.10
N VAL A 71 1.95 -12.59 0.92
CA VAL A 71 0.95 -13.68 0.83
C VAL A 71 -0.47 -13.12 0.88
N ALA A 72 -1.32 -13.58 -0.04
CA ALA A 72 -2.71 -13.18 -0.11
C ALA A 72 -3.54 -13.70 1.09
N VAL A 73 -4.45 -12.85 1.58
CA VAL A 73 -5.45 -13.19 2.61
C VAL A 73 -6.28 -14.37 2.11
N ASN A 74 -6.34 -15.46 2.89
CA ASN A 74 -7.00 -16.70 2.46
C ASN A 74 -7.59 -17.51 3.64
N PRO A 75 -8.61 -18.37 3.40
CA PRO A 75 -9.31 -19.08 4.47
C PRO A 75 -8.45 -20.05 5.27
N THR A 76 -7.40 -20.62 4.69
CA THR A 76 -6.52 -21.57 5.37
C THR A 76 -5.67 -20.83 6.41
N ASN A 77 -5.00 -19.74 6.01
CA ASN A 77 -4.23 -18.89 6.92
C ASN A 77 -5.11 -18.30 8.03
N GLU A 78 -6.30 -17.75 7.72
CA GLU A 78 -7.23 -17.25 8.74
C GLU A 78 -7.65 -18.35 9.73
N ALA A 79 -7.89 -19.58 9.25
CA ALA A 79 -8.26 -20.70 10.12
C ALA A 79 -7.10 -21.20 11.00
N GLU A 80 -5.87 -21.24 10.47
CA GLU A 80 -4.66 -21.65 11.21
C GLU A 80 -4.19 -20.59 12.21
N GLY A 81 -4.34 -19.31 11.87
CA GLY A 81 -3.95 -18.17 12.71
C GLY A 81 -4.97 -17.82 13.80
N THR A 82 -6.23 -18.21 13.65
CA THR A 82 -7.29 -17.97 14.65
C THR A 82 -7.14 -18.93 15.84
N PRO A 83 -6.92 -18.45 17.08
CA PRO A 83 -6.82 -19.31 18.25
C PRO A 83 -8.11 -20.06 18.58
N VAL A 84 -7.99 -21.28 19.10
CA VAL A 84 -9.13 -22.12 19.50
C VAL A 84 -9.82 -21.56 20.77
N PRO A 85 -11.16 -21.63 20.90
CA PRO A 85 -12.12 -21.93 19.84
C PRO A 85 -12.20 -20.80 18.81
N PRO A 86 -12.34 -21.12 17.51
CA PRO A 86 -12.33 -20.11 16.46
C PRO A 86 -13.54 -19.18 16.54
N CYS A 87 -13.38 -17.96 16.01
CA CYS A 87 -14.46 -16.98 15.92
C CYS A 87 -15.63 -17.51 15.07
N ARG A 88 -16.85 -17.26 15.54
CA ARG A 88 -18.09 -17.73 14.90
C ARG A 88 -18.36 -16.96 13.61
N PRO A 89 -19.01 -17.55 12.59
CA PRO A 89 -19.51 -16.80 11.44
C PRO A 89 -20.49 -15.71 11.86
N LEU A 90 -20.48 -14.58 11.13
CA LEU A 90 -21.38 -13.45 11.37
C LEU A 90 -22.18 -13.12 10.09
N PRO A 91 -23.18 -13.94 9.71
CA PRO A 91 -24.06 -13.63 8.58
C PRO A 91 -24.90 -12.38 8.86
N GLY A 92 -25.35 -11.71 7.79
CA GLY A 92 -26.09 -10.45 7.86
C GLY A 92 -25.22 -9.22 8.15
N TRP A 93 -23.90 -9.35 8.26
CA TRP A 93 -23.00 -8.21 8.36
C TRP A 93 -22.83 -7.53 7.00
N SER A 94 -23.06 -6.22 6.93
CA SER A 94 -22.88 -5.42 5.71
C SER A 94 -21.51 -4.76 5.64
N PHE A 95 -21.00 -4.65 4.43
CA PHE A 95 -19.77 -3.94 4.04
C PHE A 95 -20.09 -2.81 3.05
N SER A 96 -19.14 -1.91 2.83
CA SER A 96 -19.20 -0.92 1.75
C SER A 96 -17.85 -0.67 1.10
N THR A 97 -17.85 -0.11 -0.10
CA THR A 97 -16.64 0.23 -0.86
C THR A 97 -16.54 1.73 -1.14
N GLY A 98 -15.34 2.22 -1.43
CA GLY A 98 -15.04 3.62 -1.76
C GLY A 98 -13.71 3.76 -2.50
N THR A 99 -13.22 5.00 -2.63
CA THR A 99 -11.97 5.31 -3.36
C THR A 99 -10.86 5.92 -2.46
N GLY A 100 -10.70 5.41 -1.23
CA GLY A 100 -9.91 6.04 -0.16
C GLY A 100 -10.76 6.25 1.11
N PHE A 101 -10.17 6.73 2.20
CA PHE A 101 -10.83 6.85 3.51
C PHE A 101 -10.63 8.20 4.22
N THR A 102 -11.35 8.39 5.33
CA THR A 102 -11.26 9.53 6.26
C THR A 102 -10.96 8.99 7.65
N ALA A 103 -9.94 9.55 8.30
CA ALA A 103 -9.47 9.14 9.62
C ALA A 103 -10.57 9.13 10.70
N LYS A 104 -10.37 8.27 11.70
CA LYS A 104 -11.22 8.11 12.88
C LYS A 104 -11.55 9.40 13.63
N SER A 105 -12.74 9.44 14.22
CA SER A 105 -13.23 10.54 15.06
C SER A 105 -14.26 10.04 16.08
N PRO A 106 -14.54 10.77 17.18
CA PRO A 106 -15.63 10.43 18.09
C PRO A 106 -17.00 10.29 17.39
N ALA A 107 -17.24 11.07 16.33
CA ALA A 107 -18.48 11.01 15.55
C ALA A 107 -18.62 9.73 14.70
N THR A 108 -17.52 9.01 14.45
CA THR A 108 -17.48 7.73 13.75
C THR A 108 -17.14 6.56 14.69
N LEU A 109 -17.42 6.70 15.99
CA LEU A 109 -17.09 5.71 17.04
C LEU A 109 -15.58 5.41 17.16
N GLN A 110 -14.74 6.37 16.80
CA GLN A 110 -13.29 6.22 16.65
C GLN A 110 -12.87 5.18 15.61
N LEU A 111 -13.72 4.97 14.59
CA LEU A 111 -13.42 4.14 13.42
C LEU A 111 -13.27 4.98 12.15
N THR A 112 -12.40 4.53 11.25
CA THR A 112 -12.16 5.09 9.91
C THR A 112 -13.30 4.74 8.96
N THR A 113 -13.55 5.60 7.97
CA THR A 113 -14.68 5.46 7.04
C THR A 113 -14.33 5.79 5.60
N VAL A 114 -14.96 5.13 4.63
CA VAL A 114 -14.70 5.37 3.20
C VAL A 114 -15.08 6.78 2.73
N THR A 115 -14.34 7.25 1.72
CA THR A 115 -14.65 8.42 0.89
C THR A 115 -15.18 7.97 -0.47
N LYS A 116 -15.97 8.85 -1.11
CA LYS A 116 -16.59 8.59 -2.43
C LYS A 116 -17.18 7.18 -2.53
N GLN A 117 -18.06 6.85 -1.58
CA GLN A 117 -18.65 5.53 -1.42
C GLN A 117 -19.27 5.03 -2.74
N LEU A 118 -18.89 3.83 -3.17
CA LEU A 118 -19.31 3.21 -4.43
C LEU A 118 -20.48 2.26 -4.21
N ARG A 119 -20.35 1.31 -3.27
CA ARG A 119 -21.34 0.27 -2.99
C ARG A 119 -21.62 0.13 -1.49
N THR A 120 -22.83 -0.28 -1.13
CA THR A 120 -23.28 -0.54 0.26
C THR A 120 -24.13 -1.80 0.44
N GLY A 121 -24.44 -2.51 -0.66
CA GLY A 121 -25.30 -3.70 -0.67
C GLY A 121 -24.57 -5.03 -0.47
N ILE A 122 -23.32 -5.00 0.02
CA ILE A 122 -22.50 -6.19 0.22
C ILE A 122 -22.86 -6.76 1.60
N THR A 123 -23.62 -7.84 1.67
CA THR A 123 -24.06 -8.43 2.95
C THR A 123 -23.74 -9.92 2.99
N THR A 124 -23.06 -10.34 4.07
CA THR A 124 -22.66 -11.73 4.28
C THR A 124 -23.84 -12.66 4.46
N GLN A 125 -23.71 -13.89 3.95
CA GLN A 125 -24.75 -14.91 3.94
C GLN A 125 -24.37 -16.09 4.83
N ASP A 126 -25.33 -16.96 5.13
CA ASP A 126 -25.11 -18.15 5.97
C ASP A 126 -24.11 -19.14 5.36
N SER A 127 -24.01 -19.21 4.02
CA SER A 127 -23.06 -20.06 3.30
C SER A 127 -22.78 -19.49 1.90
N THR A 128 -21.51 -19.40 1.52
CA THR A 128 -21.02 -18.95 0.20
C THR A 128 -19.96 -19.94 -0.31
N PRO A 129 -19.89 -20.27 -1.61
CA PRO A 129 -18.82 -21.09 -2.17
C PRO A 129 -17.44 -20.47 -1.90
N GLU A 130 -16.48 -21.28 -1.46
CA GLU A 130 -15.10 -20.83 -1.31
C GLU A 130 -14.39 -20.90 -2.67
N LEU A 131 -13.83 -19.78 -3.12
CA LEU A 131 -13.11 -19.69 -4.39
C LEU A 131 -11.58 -19.60 -4.18
N ASP A 132 -10.81 -20.14 -5.12
CA ASP A 132 -9.36 -19.97 -5.18
C ASP A 132 -8.95 -18.56 -5.65
N ALA A 133 -7.64 -18.31 -5.81
CA ALA A 133 -7.12 -17.00 -6.23
C ALA A 133 -7.47 -16.62 -7.68
N GLN A 134 -7.96 -17.56 -8.48
CA GLN A 134 -8.43 -17.39 -9.86
C GLN A 134 -9.96 -17.33 -9.95
N GLY A 135 -10.66 -17.35 -8.81
CA GLY A 135 -12.12 -17.28 -8.73
C GLY A 135 -12.84 -18.61 -8.97
N ASN A 136 -12.13 -19.74 -9.05
CA ASN A 136 -12.75 -21.05 -9.26
C ASN A 136 -13.23 -21.65 -7.94
N PRO A 137 -14.40 -22.31 -7.89
CA PRO A 137 -14.85 -23.00 -6.68
C PRO A 137 -13.92 -24.14 -6.25
N THR A 138 -13.41 -24.06 -5.01
CA THR A 138 -12.57 -25.09 -4.38
C THR A 138 -13.33 -26.36 -3.99
N GLY A 139 -14.67 -26.34 -4.09
CA GLY A 139 -15.57 -27.35 -3.53
C GLY A 139 -15.83 -27.20 -2.02
N ARG A 140 -15.20 -26.23 -1.34
CA ARG A 140 -15.50 -25.84 0.04
C ARG A 140 -16.55 -24.73 0.10
N THR A 141 -17.06 -24.44 1.30
CA THR A 141 -17.99 -23.33 1.55
C THR A 141 -17.57 -22.54 2.78
N LEU A 142 -17.69 -21.21 2.73
CA LEU A 142 -17.50 -20.31 3.85
C LEU A 142 -18.85 -19.85 4.41
N GLU A 143 -19.08 -20.13 5.69
CA GLU A 143 -20.19 -19.54 6.42
C GLU A 143 -19.92 -18.06 6.73
N GLY A 144 -20.95 -17.23 6.88
CA GLY A 144 -20.82 -15.81 7.23
C GLY A 144 -20.00 -15.02 6.21
N ALA A 145 -20.22 -15.28 4.92
CA ALA A 145 -19.44 -14.72 3.82
C ALA A 145 -20.32 -14.35 2.62
N VAL A 146 -19.82 -13.53 1.70
CA VAL A 146 -20.42 -13.24 0.39
C VAL A 146 -19.34 -12.92 -0.65
N THR A 147 -19.40 -13.56 -1.81
CA THR A 147 -18.60 -13.18 -2.97
C THR A 147 -19.37 -12.19 -3.84
N VAL A 148 -18.72 -11.11 -4.25
CA VAL A 148 -19.28 -10.17 -5.23
C VAL A 148 -18.29 -9.91 -6.36
N GLN A 149 -18.83 -9.73 -7.56
CA GLN A 149 -18.11 -9.16 -8.69
C GLN A 149 -18.02 -7.64 -8.52
N LEU A 150 -16.84 -7.07 -8.81
CA LEU A 150 -16.66 -5.62 -8.87
C LEU A 150 -17.51 -5.04 -10.01
N ASP A 151 -18.23 -3.95 -9.76
CA ASP A 151 -18.83 -3.18 -10.88
C ASP A 151 -17.79 -2.28 -11.56
N ALA A 152 -18.18 -1.68 -12.69
CA ALA A 152 -17.29 -0.83 -13.48
C ALA A 152 -16.64 0.32 -12.70
N ASN A 153 -17.27 0.85 -11.63
CA ASN A 153 -16.65 1.90 -10.82
C ASN A 153 -15.63 1.33 -9.83
N GLU A 154 -15.92 0.17 -9.24
CA GLU A 154 -15.01 -0.54 -8.34
C GLU A 154 -13.80 -1.08 -9.10
N LEU A 155 -14.00 -1.67 -10.28
CA LEU A 155 -12.92 -2.12 -11.17
C LEU A 155 -12.02 -0.95 -11.61
N ALA A 156 -12.61 0.20 -11.94
CA ALA A 156 -11.86 1.42 -12.27
C ALA A 156 -11.15 2.06 -11.07
N ALA A 157 -11.49 1.68 -9.84
CA ALA A 157 -10.77 2.06 -8.62
C ALA A 157 -9.67 1.04 -8.28
N ALA A 158 -9.91 -0.26 -8.45
CA ALA A 158 -8.94 -1.33 -8.26
C ALA A 158 -7.74 -1.18 -9.23
N ARG A 159 -8.01 -0.94 -10.52
CA ARG A 159 -7.00 -0.60 -11.56
C ARG A 159 -6.15 0.65 -11.25
N LYS A 160 -6.45 1.40 -10.18
CA LYS A 160 -5.72 2.60 -9.74
C LYS A 160 -5.14 2.47 -8.33
N ALA A 161 -5.11 1.25 -7.76
CA ALA A 161 -4.77 1.00 -6.35
C ALA A 161 -5.52 1.96 -5.39
N ALA A 162 -6.81 2.16 -5.67
CA ALA A 162 -7.65 3.14 -5.00
C ALA A 162 -8.94 2.54 -4.42
N LEU A 163 -9.27 1.29 -4.72
CA LEU A 163 -10.44 0.62 -4.13
C LEU A 163 -10.19 0.38 -2.64
N VAL A 164 -11.15 0.81 -1.80
CA VAL A 164 -11.12 0.60 -0.35
C VAL A 164 -12.41 -0.08 0.07
N ALA A 165 -12.31 -1.14 0.85
CA ALA A 165 -13.42 -1.80 1.53
C ALA A 165 -13.55 -1.29 2.97
N GLN A 166 -14.76 -1.28 3.51
CA GLN A 166 -15.03 -0.92 4.90
C GLN A 166 -15.93 -1.96 5.57
N GLY A 167 -15.63 -2.28 6.83
CA GLY A 167 -16.55 -2.93 7.75
C GLY A 167 -17.73 -2.00 8.05
N GLY A 168 -18.95 -2.43 7.74
CA GLY A 168 -20.13 -1.57 7.84
C GLY A 168 -20.19 -0.48 6.77
N THR A 169 -20.76 0.67 7.13
CA THR A 169 -21.01 1.77 6.19
C THR A 169 -20.51 3.11 6.72
N LYS A 170 -20.20 4.07 5.84
CA LYS A 170 -19.72 5.41 6.22
C LYS A 170 -20.53 6.08 7.35
N SER A 171 -21.86 5.96 7.35
CA SER A 171 -22.74 6.56 8.36
C SER A 171 -23.09 5.62 9.53
N ALA A 172 -22.68 4.36 9.47
CA ALA A 172 -22.81 3.37 10.54
C ALA A 172 -21.65 2.37 10.46
N PRO A 173 -20.45 2.71 10.98
CA PRO A 173 -19.26 1.86 10.89
C PRO A 173 -19.44 0.48 11.54
N LEU A 174 -20.24 0.40 12.61
CA LEU A 174 -20.63 -0.87 13.25
C LEU A 174 -22.07 -1.30 12.90
N ASN A 175 -22.58 -0.92 11.72
CA ASN A 175 -23.93 -1.25 11.25
C ASN A 175 -25.07 -0.89 12.26
N LYS A 176 -24.84 0.13 13.10
CA LYS A 176 -25.72 0.56 14.22
C LYS A 176 -25.87 -0.46 15.36
N MET A 177 -24.95 -1.42 15.44
CA MET A 177 -24.91 -2.48 16.45
C MET A 177 -23.78 -2.30 17.47
N GLN A 178 -23.32 -1.06 17.70
CA GLN A 178 -22.21 -0.75 18.60
C GLN A 178 -22.42 -1.21 20.07
N ASP A 179 -23.67 -1.40 20.50
CA ASP A 179 -24.01 -1.93 21.82
C ASP A 179 -23.86 -3.47 21.91
N THR A 180 -23.69 -4.14 20.76
CA THR A 180 -23.60 -5.60 20.61
C THR A 180 -22.24 -6.05 20.06
N TYR A 181 -21.62 -5.23 19.22
CA TYR A 181 -20.37 -5.54 18.52
C TYR A 181 -19.39 -4.38 18.57
N GLY A 182 -18.12 -4.68 18.81
CA GLY A 182 -17.00 -3.76 18.64
C GLY A 182 -16.12 -4.19 17.48
N PHE A 183 -15.43 -3.23 16.85
CA PHE A 183 -14.43 -3.53 15.81
C PHE A 183 -13.20 -4.22 16.43
N ALA A 184 -12.62 -5.19 15.71
CA ALA A 184 -11.28 -5.73 15.99
C ALA A 184 -10.32 -5.55 14.82
N ALA A 185 -10.67 -6.08 13.63
CA ALA A 185 -9.80 -6.02 12.47
C ALA A 185 -10.62 -6.08 11.16
N LEU A 186 -10.07 -5.47 10.11
CA LEU A 186 -10.39 -5.73 8.72
C LEU A 186 -9.06 -6.02 8.01
N ARG A 187 -8.97 -7.13 7.29
CA ARG A 187 -7.84 -7.46 6.40
C ARG A 187 -8.39 -7.65 5.00
N CYS A 188 -7.84 -6.98 4.00
CA CYS A 188 -8.25 -7.14 2.62
C CYS A 188 -7.06 -7.43 1.71
N SER A 189 -7.12 -8.55 1.01
CA SER A 189 -6.22 -8.96 -0.07
C SER A 189 -4.79 -9.30 0.36
N GLN A 190 -4.10 -8.43 1.09
CA GLN A 190 -2.84 -8.73 1.80
C GLN A 190 -2.96 -8.20 3.24
N ASP A 191 -2.27 -8.83 4.18
CA ASP A 191 -2.21 -8.34 5.57
C ASP A 191 -1.02 -7.36 5.73
N ASN A 192 -1.13 -6.21 5.08
CA ASN A 192 -0.01 -5.34 4.71
C ASN A 192 -0.02 -3.97 5.40
N GLN A 193 -0.18 -3.99 6.72
CA GLN A 193 0.18 -2.96 7.72
C GLN A 193 -0.95 -2.15 8.39
N ASN A 194 -2.20 -2.25 7.94
CA ASN A 194 -3.30 -1.44 8.47
C ASN A 194 -4.24 -2.22 9.41
N GLY A 195 -4.79 -1.51 10.40
CA GLY A 195 -5.59 -2.06 11.51
C GLY A 195 -6.88 -1.26 11.76
N ASP A 196 -7.34 -0.57 10.72
CA ASP A 196 -8.49 0.32 10.70
C ASP A 196 -9.70 -0.32 10.04
N ASN A 197 -10.87 0.29 10.23
CA ASN A 197 -12.13 -0.24 9.74
C ASN A 197 -12.33 -0.05 8.22
N ALA A 198 -11.33 0.45 7.48
CA ALA A 198 -11.37 0.59 6.03
C ALA A 198 -9.99 0.32 5.39
N GLU A 199 -9.90 -0.76 4.63
CA GLU A 199 -8.64 -1.31 4.09
C GLU A 199 -8.62 -1.26 2.55
N TYR A 200 -7.44 -1.12 1.95
CA TYR A 200 -7.27 -1.18 0.50
C TYR A 200 -7.57 -2.58 -0.06
N VAL A 201 -8.09 -2.63 -1.29
CA VAL A 201 -8.40 -3.87 -2.01
C VAL A 201 -7.58 -3.92 -3.30
N ASP A 202 -6.36 -4.41 -3.16
CA ASP A 202 -5.41 -4.62 -4.25
C ASP A 202 -5.40 -6.09 -4.69
N PHE A 203 -5.11 -6.37 -5.96
CA PHE A 203 -5.07 -7.74 -6.47
C PHE A 203 -3.61 -8.16 -6.71
N PRO A 204 -3.06 -9.11 -5.93
CA PRO A 204 -1.73 -9.66 -6.17
C PRO A 204 -1.59 -10.19 -7.61
N SER A 205 -0.38 -10.13 -8.16
CA SER A 205 -0.11 -10.55 -9.54
C SER A 205 -0.57 -12.00 -9.79
N GLY A 206 -1.25 -12.23 -10.91
CA GLY A 206 -1.82 -13.56 -11.26
C GLY A 206 -3.10 -13.95 -10.50
N THR A 207 -3.72 -13.03 -9.74
CA THR A 207 -4.99 -13.29 -9.02
C THR A 207 -6.14 -12.46 -9.58
N THR A 208 -7.31 -13.08 -9.71
CA THR A 208 -8.59 -12.42 -10.08
C THR A 208 -9.57 -12.39 -8.90
N HIS A 209 -9.25 -13.07 -7.80
CA HIS A 209 -10.08 -13.15 -6.62
C HIS A 209 -9.27 -12.96 -5.34
N VAL A 210 -9.77 -12.09 -4.45
CA VAL A 210 -9.17 -11.80 -3.14
C VAL A 210 -10.20 -11.83 -2.01
N PHE A 211 -9.74 -11.99 -0.78
CA PHE A 211 -10.59 -12.03 0.41
C PHE A 211 -10.49 -10.74 1.24
N CYS A 212 -11.63 -10.33 1.81
CA CYS A 212 -11.73 -9.32 2.86
C CYS A 212 -12.30 -9.96 4.14
N TYR A 213 -11.50 -10.12 5.18
CA TYR A 213 -11.90 -10.69 6.47
C TYR A 213 -12.13 -9.60 7.52
N TYR A 214 -13.36 -9.51 8.02
CA TYR A 214 -13.78 -8.62 9.10
C TYR A 214 -14.02 -9.39 10.40
N TYR A 215 -13.51 -8.85 11.50
CA TYR A 215 -13.66 -9.41 12.84
C TYR A 215 -14.32 -8.41 13.79
N ALA A 216 -15.43 -8.83 14.41
CA ALA A 216 -16.11 -8.14 15.50
C ALA A 216 -15.94 -8.87 16.85
N ILE A 217 -16.03 -8.13 17.96
CA ILE A 217 -16.04 -8.66 19.32
C ILE A 217 -17.41 -8.53 19.96
N THR A 218 -17.88 -9.57 20.66
CA THR A 218 -19.12 -9.51 21.46
C THR A 218 -18.96 -10.18 22.83
N PRO A 219 -19.43 -9.58 23.94
CA PRO A 219 -19.89 -8.20 24.06
C PRO A 219 -18.71 -7.21 24.06
N PRO A 220 -18.74 -6.10 23.28
CA PRO A 220 -17.65 -5.13 23.25
C PRO A 220 -17.44 -4.49 24.63
N PRO A 221 -16.19 -4.17 25.02
CA PRO A 221 -15.93 -3.23 26.11
C PRO A 221 -16.46 -1.85 25.75
N GLY A 222 -16.96 -1.11 26.75
CA GLY A 222 -17.10 0.34 26.61
C GLY A 222 -15.73 0.99 26.35
N ALA A 223 -15.69 2.19 25.77
CA ALA A 223 -14.43 2.89 25.47
C ALA A 223 -14.17 4.04 26.45
N GLY A 224 -12.91 4.23 26.84
CA GLY A 224 -12.41 5.42 27.54
C GLY A 224 -11.13 5.93 26.86
N THR A 225 -10.59 7.05 27.34
CA THR A 225 -9.36 7.65 26.81
C THR A 225 -8.28 7.68 27.89
N ILE A 226 -7.06 7.30 27.54
CA ILE A 226 -5.86 7.49 28.37
C ILE A 226 -4.93 8.45 27.62
N THR A 227 -4.56 9.58 28.23
CA THR A 227 -3.54 10.49 27.73
C THR A 227 -2.27 10.33 28.56
N VAL A 228 -1.16 10.03 27.90
CA VAL A 228 0.17 10.07 28.53
C VAL A 228 0.82 11.39 28.17
N THR A 229 1.24 12.15 29.18
CA THR A 229 1.90 13.45 29.01
C THR A 229 3.32 13.39 29.55
N LYS A 230 4.28 13.75 28.71
CA LYS A 230 5.68 13.94 29.10
C LYS A 230 5.99 15.42 29.30
N ARG A 231 6.53 15.72 30.47
CA ARG A 231 7.14 17.00 30.85
C ARG A 231 8.62 16.82 31.17
N ILE A 232 9.36 17.91 30.99
CA ILE A 232 10.71 18.07 31.50
C ILE A 232 10.64 19.08 32.63
N VAL A 233 11.37 18.82 33.73
CA VAL A 233 11.43 19.75 34.87
C VAL A 233 12.12 21.04 34.44
N ASP A 234 11.55 22.19 34.82
CA ASP A 234 12.10 23.51 34.56
C ASP A 234 13.58 23.59 34.96
N GLY A 235 14.42 24.05 34.03
CA GLY A 235 15.86 24.14 34.23
C GLY A 235 16.66 22.85 33.96
N SER A 236 16.04 21.79 33.44
CA SER A 236 16.75 20.62 32.91
C SER A 236 17.30 20.86 31.50
N ASN A 237 18.37 20.14 31.15
CA ASN A 237 19.15 20.33 29.94
C ASN A 237 18.72 19.38 28.80
N GLY A 238 18.32 19.95 27.66
CA GLY A 238 18.11 19.23 26.41
C GLY A 238 16.66 18.97 26.00
N VAL A 239 16.52 18.47 24.77
CA VAL A 239 15.32 17.79 24.28
C VAL A 239 15.51 16.29 24.49
N GLY A 240 14.53 15.64 25.11
CA GLY A 240 14.53 14.19 25.35
C GLY A 240 13.42 13.49 24.59
N SER A 241 13.72 12.29 24.09
CA SER A 241 12.75 11.34 23.54
C SER A 241 12.65 10.17 24.51
N PHE A 242 11.43 9.82 24.91
CA PHE A 242 11.18 8.87 26.00
C PHE A 242 10.23 7.79 25.54
N ARG A 243 10.64 6.54 25.73
CA ARG A 243 9.90 5.34 25.36
C ARG A 243 8.99 4.94 26.52
N TYR A 244 7.85 4.32 26.22
CA TYR A 244 6.85 3.90 27.21
C TYR A 244 6.39 2.49 26.91
N ASP A 245 6.92 1.52 27.65
CA ASP A 245 6.76 0.10 27.43
C ASP A 245 5.51 -0.41 28.18
N GLY A 246 4.69 -1.24 27.54
CA GLY A 246 3.56 -1.92 28.18
C GLY A 246 2.32 -2.03 27.30
N ASN A 247 1.27 -2.66 27.83
CA ASN A 247 0.07 -3.00 27.05
C ASN A 247 -0.79 -1.79 26.59
N LEU A 248 -0.47 -0.54 26.96
CA LEU A 248 -1.24 0.64 26.51
C LEU A 248 -1.12 0.89 25.01
N SER A 249 0.08 0.79 24.45
CA SER A 249 0.30 0.94 23.01
C SER A 249 -0.03 -0.35 22.28
N TYR A 250 -0.29 -0.24 20.99
CA TYR A 250 -0.17 -1.38 20.07
C TYR A 250 1.05 -1.26 19.16
N ALA A 251 1.77 -0.14 19.19
CA ALA A 251 3.02 0.00 18.44
C ALA A 251 4.15 -0.78 19.14
N ASP A 252 5.11 -1.27 18.37
CA ASP A 252 6.43 -1.71 18.82
C ASP A 252 7.45 -0.91 17.99
N THR A 253 7.93 0.21 18.54
CA THR A 253 8.68 1.24 17.79
C THR A 253 10.18 0.98 17.70
N ASN A 254 10.68 -0.07 18.36
CA ASN A 254 12.05 -0.58 18.18
C ASN A 254 12.10 -2.05 17.73
N ASN A 255 10.95 -2.71 17.55
CA ASN A 255 10.79 -4.08 17.10
C ASN A 255 11.47 -5.09 18.05
N ASP A 256 11.30 -4.91 19.37
CA ASP A 256 11.84 -5.78 20.44
C ASP A 256 10.84 -6.81 20.99
N GLY A 257 9.59 -6.80 20.51
CA GLY A 257 8.51 -7.67 20.96
C GLY A 257 7.71 -7.13 22.15
N VAL A 258 8.01 -5.93 22.65
CA VAL A 258 7.26 -5.22 23.69
C VAL A 258 6.57 -4.00 23.09
N ASN A 259 5.24 -3.94 23.22
CA ASN A 259 4.51 -2.77 22.76
C ASN A 259 5.00 -1.51 23.49
N ASP A 260 5.31 -0.45 22.75
CA ASP A 260 5.78 0.82 23.25
C ASP A 260 5.29 2.04 22.43
N PHE A 261 5.65 3.23 22.87
CA PHE A 261 5.52 4.47 22.10
C PHE A 261 6.52 5.51 22.60
N VAL A 262 6.81 6.53 21.77
CA VAL A 262 7.79 7.57 22.11
C VAL A 262 7.15 8.96 22.20
N LEU A 263 7.46 9.71 23.27
CA LEU A 263 7.16 11.14 23.40
C LEU A 263 8.45 11.97 23.42
N THR A 264 8.51 13.04 22.62
CA THR A 264 9.66 13.95 22.56
C THR A 264 9.32 15.31 23.16
N ALA A 265 10.00 15.68 24.26
CA ALA A 265 9.71 16.87 25.06
C ALA A 265 10.97 17.67 25.42
N SER A 266 10.80 18.94 25.77
CA SER A 266 11.82 19.84 26.33
C SER A 266 11.26 20.59 27.53
N SER A 267 12.12 21.32 28.25
CA SER A 267 11.71 22.23 29.34
C SER A 267 10.72 23.32 28.87
N THR A 268 10.73 23.66 27.59
CA THR A 268 9.82 24.66 26.98
C THR A 268 8.61 24.05 26.26
N LYS A 269 8.58 22.74 26.03
CA LYS A 269 7.53 22.05 25.27
C LYS A 269 7.26 20.64 25.81
N SER A 270 6.11 20.47 26.47
CA SER A 270 5.57 19.14 26.79
C SER A 270 5.10 18.41 25.54
N ALA A 271 5.02 17.07 25.61
CA ALA A 271 4.42 16.22 24.59
C ALA A 271 3.34 15.32 25.21
N SER A 272 2.39 14.86 24.40
CA SER A 272 1.36 13.92 24.84
C SER A 272 0.85 13.05 23.69
N MET A 273 0.34 11.87 24.03
CA MET A 273 -0.37 10.97 23.11
C MET A 273 -1.65 10.45 23.78
N ASP A 274 -2.72 10.38 22.98
CA ASP A 274 -4.05 9.93 23.41
C ASP A 274 -4.32 8.51 22.88
N PHE A 275 -4.81 7.65 23.76
CA PHE A 275 -5.13 6.25 23.49
C PHE A 275 -6.60 6.00 23.80
N VAL A 276 -7.41 5.72 22.78
CA VAL A 276 -8.78 5.23 22.96
C VAL A 276 -8.70 3.72 23.21
N ARG A 277 -9.26 3.28 24.33
CA ARG A 277 -9.05 1.93 24.88
C ARG A 277 -10.30 1.39 25.57
N GLY A 278 -10.41 0.07 25.60
CA GLY A 278 -11.53 -0.62 26.24
C GLY A 278 -11.50 -0.49 27.76
N GLU A 279 -12.68 -0.41 28.37
CA GLU A 279 -12.87 -0.47 29.81
C GLU A 279 -12.22 -1.73 30.41
N THR A 280 -11.71 -1.60 31.63
CA THR A 280 -11.15 -2.70 32.41
C THR A 280 -12.28 -3.37 33.19
N ARG A 281 -12.71 -4.54 32.74
CA ARG A 281 -13.75 -5.36 33.40
C ARG A 281 -13.16 -6.20 34.53
N GLU A 282 -14.03 -6.83 35.32
CA GLU A 282 -13.59 -7.81 36.33
C GLU A 282 -12.85 -8.97 35.66
N GLY A 283 -11.57 -9.16 36.04
CA GLY A 283 -10.69 -10.18 35.46
C GLY A 283 -9.91 -9.73 34.22
N ASP A 284 -10.15 -8.54 33.67
CA ASP A 284 -9.27 -7.94 32.67
C ASP A 284 -7.96 -7.45 33.32
N GLU A 285 -6.88 -7.44 32.54
CA GLU A 285 -5.68 -6.71 32.93
C GLU A 285 -5.92 -5.18 32.83
N PRO A 286 -5.49 -4.40 33.85
CA PRO A 286 -5.39 -2.95 33.73
C PRO A 286 -4.46 -2.51 32.59
N TRP A 287 -4.68 -1.29 32.10
CA TRP A 287 -3.77 -0.66 31.14
C TRP A 287 -2.50 -0.22 31.85
N HIS A 288 -1.39 -0.89 31.57
CA HIS A 288 -0.09 -0.57 32.15
C HIS A 288 0.87 -0.02 31.10
N PHE A 289 1.70 0.91 31.54
CA PHE A 289 2.73 1.54 30.74
C PHE A 289 3.79 2.09 31.68
N LYS A 290 5.05 1.88 31.32
CA LYS A 290 6.20 2.26 32.12
C LYS A 290 7.16 3.05 31.26
N GLU A 291 7.58 4.21 31.73
CA GLU A 291 8.62 4.95 31.03
C GLU A 291 9.94 4.18 31.06
N PHE A 292 10.46 3.86 29.88
CA PHE A 292 11.83 3.43 29.68
C PHE A 292 12.70 4.63 29.33
N VAL A 293 13.72 4.85 30.16
CA VAL A 293 14.75 5.84 29.95
C VAL A 293 16.05 5.09 29.75
N ASP A 294 16.52 5.08 28.50
CA ASP A 294 17.84 4.56 28.16
C ASP A 294 18.93 5.34 28.94
N PRO A 295 19.75 4.67 29.77
CA PRO A 295 20.87 5.31 30.45
C PRO A 295 21.79 6.07 29.49
N ALA A 296 21.93 5.61 28.24
CA ALA A 296 22.70 6.25 27.19
C ALA A 296 22.09 7.55 26.63
N THR A 297 21.07 8.09 27.30
CA THR A 297 20.50 9.43 27.06
C THR A 297 20.78 10.45 28.16
N GLY A 298 21.37 10.04 29.30
CA GLY A 298 21.69 10.90 30.43
C GLY A 298 20.48 11.47 31.19
N TRP A 299 19.25 11.06 30.86
CA TRP A 299 18.04 11.48 31.58
C TRP A 299 17.84 10.67 32.86
N VAL A 300 17.40 11.34 33.93
CA VAL A 300 16.93 10.67 35.15
C VAL A 300 15.52 10.10 34.89
N PRO A 301 15.20 8.85 35.29
CA PRO A 301 13.84 8.31 35.22
C PRO A 301 12.82 9.15 36.00
N ALA A 302 11.57 9.23 35.51
CA ALA A 302 10.53 10.14 36.06
C ALA A 302 10.18 9.98 37.55
N GLY A 303 10.62 8.91 38.20
CA GLY A 303 10.12 8.51 39.51
C GLY A 303 8.67 8.04 39.40
N ARG A 304 7.75 8.72 40.11
CA ARG A 304 6.34 8.31 40.22
C ARG A 304 5.42 9.20 39.38
N PRO A 305 4.76 8.67 38.33
CA PRO A 305 3.83 9.46 37.52
C PRO A 305 2.57 9.85 38.32
N VAL A 306 1.98 10.98 37.91
CA VAL A 306 0.75 11.53 38.52
C VAL A 306 -0.42 11.33 37.56
N CYS A 307 -1.39 10.51 37.95
CA CYS A 307 -2.56 10.17 37.14
C CYS A 307 -3.86 10.76 37.73
N THR A 308 -4.71 11.33 36.87
CA THR A 308 -6.02 11.89 37.25
C THR A 308 -7.10 11.48 36.26
N ALA A 309 -8.29 11.09 36.74
CA ALA A 309 -9.43 10.70 35.92
C ALA A 309 -10.55 11.75 35.97
N VAL A 310 -11.11 12.10 34.80
CA VAL A 310 -12.32 12.91 34.65
C VAL A 310 -13.36 12.15 33.83
N ASN A 311 -14.64 12.41 34.08
CA ASN A 311 -15.73 11.86 33.27
C ASN A 311 -16.09 12.78 32.09
N ALA A 312 -16.96 12.33 31.19
CA ALA A 312 -17.39 13.08 30.01
C ALA A 312 -18.03 14.45 30.29
N ASP A 313 -18.59 14.67 31.49
CA ASP A 313 -19.15 15.97 31.92
C ASP A 313 -18.09 16.90 32.56
N GLY A 314 -16.82 16.47 32.63
CA GLY A 314 -15.71 17.20 33.25
C GLY A 314 -15.68 17.10 34.78
N GLY A 315 -16.51 16.25 35.38
CA GLY A 315 -16.45 15.92 36.81
C GLY A 315 -15.40 14.84 37.13
N PRO A 316 -15.24 14.44 38.40
CA PRO A 316 -14.37 13.32 38.77
C PRO A 316 -14.76 12.03 38.04
N GLY A 317 -13.77 11.35 37.46
CA GLY A 317 -13.95 10.03 36.85
C GLY A 317 -14.11 8.92 37.90
N THR A 318 -14.39 7.72 37.43
CA THR A 318 -14.49 6.49 38.23
C THR A 318 -13.31 5.53 38.03
N SER A 319 -12.50 5.76 36.98
CA SER A 319 -11.25 5.06 36.70
C SER A 319 -10.26 5.23 37.84
N THR A 320 -9.52 4.16 38.14
CA THR A 320 -8.51 4.15 39.20
C THR A 320 -7.13 3.90 38.62
N SER A 321 -6.10 4.40 39.29
CA SER A 321 -4.71 4.21 38.87
C SER A 321 -3.79 3.89 40.04
N VAL A 322 -2.84 3.00 39.80
CA VAL A 322 -1.73 2.67 40.69
C VAL A 322 -0.45 3.07 39.97
N THR A 323 0.45 3.74 40.68
CA THR A 323 1.76 4.15 40.14
C THR A 323 2.89 3.73 41.10
N ASP A 324 4.13 3.68 40.63
CA ASP A 324 5.31 3.46 41.48
C ASP A 324 6.53 4.28 41.07
N HIS A 325 7.62 4.18 41.83
CA HIS A 325 8.85 4.97 41.60
C HIS A 325 9.73 4.47 40.44
N SER A 326 9.37 3.37 39.78
CA SER A 326 10.08 2.86 38.61
C SER A 326 9.60 3.49 37.30
N GLY A 327 8.65 4.43 37.37
CA GLY A 327 7.96 4.98 36.20
C GLY A 327 6.78 4.13 35.75
N LEU A 328 6.28 3.18 36.55
CA LEU A 328 5.09 2.41 36.17
C LEU A 328 3.80 3.18 36.48
N ALA A 329 2.86 3.18 35.53
CA ALA A 329 1.45 3.45 35.75
C ALA A 329 0.62 2.22 35.36
N SER A 330 -0.45 1.95 36.11
CA SER A 330 -1.42 0.87 35.88
C SER A 330 -2.83 1.42 36.11
N VAL A 331 -3.67 1.42 35.08
CA VAL A 331 -4.96 2.11 35.01
C VAL A 331 -6.10 1.12 34.81
N THR A 332 -6.99 1.02 35.80
CA THR A 332 -8.29 0.37 35.66
C THR A 332 -9.25 1.40 35.08
N LEU A 333 -9.46 1.35 33.76
CA LEU A 333 -10.20 2.33 32.98
C LEU A 333 -11.71 2.04 33.00
N ALA A 334 -12.52 3.06 33.25
CA ALA A 334 -13.98 2.98 33.09
C ALA A 334 -14.44 3.55 31.74
N ALA A 335 -15.57 3.08 31.22
CA ALA A 335 -16.14 3.61 29.99
C ALA A 335 -16.55 5.09 30.13
N GLY A 336 -16.24 5.89 29.12
CA GLY A 336 -16.55 7.33 29.07
C GLY A 336 -15.61 8.23 29.89
N ASP A 337 -14.68 7.66 30.67
CA ASP A 337 -13.68 8.44 31.39
C ASP A 337 -12.48 8.81 30.51
N HIS A 338 -11.83 9.91 30.90
CA HIS A 338 -10.56 10.37 30.38
C HIS A 338 -9.53 10.41 31.52
N VAL A 339 -8.53 9.53 31.46
CA VAL A 339 -7.41 9.47 32.41
C VAL A 339 -6.20 10.20 31.81
N THR A 340 -5.61 11.14 32.52
CA THR A 340 -4.35 11.78 32.15
C THR A 340 -3.25 11.37 33.13
N CYS A 341 -2.16 10.80 32.64
CA CYS A 341 -0.97 10.46 33.43
C CYS A 341 0.22 11.32 33.00
N VAL A 342 0.82 12.04 33.96
CA VAL A 342 1.94 12.98 33.73
C VAL A 342 3.23 12.38 34.25
N TYR A 343 4.23 12.31 33.38
CA TYR A 343 5.62 11.97 33.64
C TYR A 343 6.47 13.23 33.60
N SER A 344 7.42 13.36 34.54
CA SER A 344 8.30 14.52 34.66
C SER A 344 9.74 14.05 34.87
N ASN A 345 10.64 14.38 33.93
CA ASN A 345 12.05 13.98 34.04
C ASN A 345 12.95 15.18 34.10
N GLU A 346 14.12 14.94 34.67
CA GLU A 346 15.21 15.91 34.74
C GLU A 346 16.48 15.35 34.13
N ARG A 347 17.35 16.27 33.71
CA ARG A 347 18.68 15.99 33.20
C ARG A 347 19.56 17.15 33.59
N ALA A 348 20.26 16.96 34.70
CA ALA A 348 21.18 17.96 35.23
C ALA A 348 22.54 17.85 34.53
N ALA A 349 23.21 18.98 34.36
CA ALA A 349 24.67 18.97 34.29
C ALA A 349 25.22 18.60 35.68
N GLY A 350 26.34 17.90 35.73
CA GLY A 350 27.04 17.58 36.96
C GLY A 350 27.69 18.81 37.62
N PRO A 351 28.53 18.61 38.64
CA PRO A 351 29.04 19.69 39.48
C PRO A 351 30.18 20.49 38.84
N ALA A 352 30.69 20.07 37.68
CA ALA A 352 31.78 20.73 36.99
C ALA A 352 31.34 22.01 36.27
N LEU A 353 32.31 22.89 35.96
CA LEU A 353 32.05 24.11 35.19
C LEU A 353 31.54 23.77 33.78
N LEU A 354 32.13 22.75 33.15
CA LEU A 354 31.70 22.21 31.87
C LEU A 354 31.88 20.70 31.80
N GLU A 355 30.85 20.01 31.32
CA GLU A 355 30.87 18.60 30.95
C GLU A 355 30.51 18.42 29.46
N LYS A 356 30.98 17.31 28.89
CA LYS A 356 30.75 16.89 27.51
C LYS A 356 30.05 15.54 27.50
N GLU A 357 29.07 15.39 26.64
CA GLU A 357 28.39 14.11 26.40
C GLU A 357 28.29 13.85 24.88
N SER A 358 28.13 12.58 24.53
CA SER A 358 27.74 12.11 23.21
C SER A 358 26.50 11.23 23.30
N LEU A 359 25.60 11.35 22.32
CA LEU A 359 24.38 10.56 22.18
C LEU A 359 24.40 9.78 20.88
N GLY A 360 23.88 8.55 20.89
CA GLY A 360 23.83 7.67 19.72
C GLY A 360 25.18 7.09 19.27
N GLY A 361 26.23 7.28 20.07
CA GLY A 361 27.59 6.82 19.82
C GLY A 361 28.59 7.44 20.80
N THR A 362 29.85 7.02 20.69
CA THR A 362 30.99 7.54 21.47
C THR A 362 31.99 8.24 20.55
N GLY A 363 32.74 9.20 21.08
CA GLY A 363 33.65 10.00 20.25
C GLY A 363 34.71 10.76 21.05
N THR A 364 35.69 11.28 20.32
CA THR A 364 36.72 12.19 20.85
C THR A 364 36.50 13.59 20.30
N PHE A 365 36.51 14.57 21.19
CA PHE A 365 36.17 15.96 20.91
C PHE A 365 37.29 16.88 21.41
N ASP A 366 37.68 17.88 20.62
CA ASP A 366 38.68 18.89 20.99
C ASP A 366 37.94 20.17 21.40
N LEU A 367 38.02 20.51 22.69
CA LEU A 367 37.29 21.61 23.33
C LEU A 367 38.25 22.64 23.95
N THR A 368 37.83 23.90 23.94
CA THR A 368 38.52 25.00 24.61
C THR A 368 37.51 25.82 25.41
N VAL A 369 37.88 26.14 26.65
CA VAL A 369 37.09 26.99 27.56
C VAL A 369 37.92 28.22 27.92
N THR A 370 37.40 29.40 27.61
CA THR A 370 38.01 30.69 27.97
C THR A 370 37.10 31.44 28.93
N GLY A 371 37.56 31.68 30.16
CA GLY A 371 36.82 32.47 31.14
C GLY A 371 37.24 33.94 31.19
N PRO A 372 36.66 34.72 32.13
CA PRO A 372 37.14 36.06 32.46
C PRO A 372 38.63 36.07 32.86
N PRO A 373 39.35 37.20 32.73
CA PRO A 373 40.80 37.26 33.01
C PRO A 373 41.26 36.86 34.42
N GLU A 374 40.34 36.81 35.39
CA GLU A 374 40.59 36.42 36.79
C GLU A 374 40.10 34.99 37.11
N ALA A 375 39.56 34.25 36.13
CA ALA A 375 39.02 32.91 36.34
C ALA A 375 40.12 31.83 36.30
N GLU A 376 40.33 31.15 37.43
CA GLU A 376 41.18 29.96 37.52
C GLU A 376 40.39 28.72 37.06
N ILE A 377 40.57 28.33 35.79
CA ILE A 377 39.92 27.16 35.18
C ILE A 377 40.97 26.07 34.93
N THR A 378 40.64 24.84 35.32
CA THR A 378 41.35 23.62 34.86
C THR A 378 40.55 23.02 33.71
N THR A 379 41.18 22.84 32.54
CA THR A 379 40.53 22.36 31.31
C THR A 379 41.28 21.17 30.72
N GLU A 380 40.55 20.13 30.31
CA GLU A 380 41.05 19.08 29.43
C GLU A 380 40.64 19.41 27.99
N ASN A 381 41.63 19.63 27.12
CA ASN A 381 41.34 20.10 25.76
C ASN A 381 40.88 18.99 24.81
N VAL A 382 41.25 17.72 25.04
CA VAL A 382 40.80 16.61 24.20
C VAL A 382 40.14 15.57 25.08
N VAL A 383 38.84 15.37 24.88
CA VAL A 383 37.98 14.59 25.77
C VAL A 383 37.31 13.48 24.97
N THR A 384 37.38 12.25 25.48
CA THR A 384 36.74 11.07 24.86
C THR A 384 35.58 10.60 25.74
N THR A 385 34.40 10.49 25.16
CA THR A 385 33.28 9.79 25.80
C THR A 385 33.46 8.29 25.64
N THR A 386 33.38 7.54 26.74
CA THR A 386 33.51 6.06 26.73
C THR A 386 32.19 5.34 26.56
N ASP A 387 31.11 5.98 26.98
CA ASP A 387 29.75 5.47 26.99
C ASP A 387 28.83 6.62 26.52
N PRO A 388 27.86 6.39 25.61
CA PRO A 388 26.91 7.44 25.26
C PRO A 388 26.05 7.78 26.49
N GLY A 389 25.54 9.01 26.58
CA GLY A 389 24.68 9.45 27.70
C GLY A 389 25.38 9.63 29.04
N VAL A 390 26.70 9.43 29.11
CA VAL A 390 27.50 9.64 30.32
C VAL A 390 28.36 10.90 30.15
N PRO A 391 28.05 12.00 30.87
CA PRO A 391 28.87 13.19 30.83
C PRO A 391 30.28 12.95 31.38
N VAL A 392 31.27 13.53 30.71
CA VAL A 392 32.67 13.55 31.12
C VAL A 392 33.12 15.00 31.34
N THR A 393 33.88 15.25 32.40
CA THR A 393 34.34 16.60 32.77
C THR A 393 35.29 17.16 31.72
N VAL A 394 34.99 18.36 31.21
CA VAL A 394 35.88 19.13 30.32
C VAL A 394 36.61 20.20 31.11
N ALA A 395 35.88 20.95 31.96
CA ALA A 395 36.47 22.04 32.73
C ALA A 395 35.90 22.11 34.15
N SER A 396 36.76 22.52 35.09
CA SER A 396 36.41 22.71 36.50
C SER A 396 37.02 23.99 37.04
N ALA A 397 36.25 24.68 37.88
CA ALA A 397 36.69 25.83 38.67
C ALA A 397 36.11 25.69 40.08
N ALA A 398 36.95 25.79 41.12
CA ALA A 398 36.49 25.68 42.51
C ALA A 398 35.58 26.86 42.92
N HIS A 399 35.86 28.03 42.36
CA HIS A 399 35.10 29.27 42.53
C HIS A 399 35.01 29.99 41.17
N PRO A 400 34.03 29.66 40.31
CA PRO A 400 33.89 30.32 39.02
C PRO A 400 33.57 31.82 39.22
N VAL A 401 34.37 32.68 38.59
CA VAL A 401 34.25 34.14 38.72
C VAL A 401 33.13 34.64 37.79
N PRO A 402 32.20 35.52 38.26
CA PRO A 402 31.18 36.10 37.40
C PRO A 402 31.75 36.84 36.19
N GLY A 403 31.11 36.69 35.03
CA GLY A 403 31.56 37.24 33.76
C GLY A 403 31.29 36.31 32.57
N HIS A 404 31.81 36.67 31.41
CA HIS A 404 31.62 35.91 30.17
C HIS A 404 32.57 34.71 30.07
N TYR A 405 32.02 33.54 29.77
CA TYR A 405 32.75 32.32 29.42
C TYR A 405 32.46 31.98 27.95
N GLU A 406 33.52 31.77 27.18
CA GLU A 406 33.46 31.35 25.78
C GLU A 406 33.87 29.88 25.66
N LEU A 407 33.02 29.11 25.01
CA LEU A 407 33.16 27.68 24.75
C LEU A 407 33.40 27.47 23.26
N SER A 408 34.40 26.69 22.89
CA SER A 408 34.63 26.30 21.50
C SER A 408 34.97 24.82 21.38
N GLU A 409 34.39 24.13 20.39
CA GLU A 409 34.64 22.73 20.10
C GLU A 409 34.96 22.55 18.60
N VAL A 410 36.03 21.83 18.28
CA VAL A 410 36.37 21.49 16.88
C VAL A 410 35.35 20.49 16.35
N ILE A 411 34.70 20.83 15.24
CA ILE A 411 33.71 19.96 14.59
C ILE A 411 34.43 18.71 14.06
N PRO A 412 34.13 17.49 14.57
CA PRO A 412 34.79 16.28 14.10
C PRO A 412 34.59 16.06 12.61
N ALA A 413 35.55 15.38 11.96
CA ALA A 413 35.37 14.98 10.57
C ALA A 413 34.27 13.92 10.45
N PRO A 414 33.36 14.02 9.47
CA PRO A 414 32.47 12.91 9.13
C PRO A 414 33.28 11.74 8.59
N ASP A 415 32.82 10.52 8.83
CA ASP A 415 33.38 9.30 8.26
C ASP A 415 32.31 8.45 7.59
N ALA A 416 32.66 7.24 7.16
CA ALA A 416 31.75 6.32 6.47
C ALA A 416 30.61 5.80 7.36
N THR A 417 30.74 5.88 8.68
CA THR A 417 29.70 5.44 9.63
C THR A 417 28.71 6.55 9.96
N GLY A 418 29.10 7.81 9.84
CA GLY A 418 28.23 8.95 10.06
C GLY A 418 28.95 10.25 10.38
N HIS A 419 28.24 11.15 11.06
CA HIS A 419 28.76 12.46 11.45
C HIS A 419 28.17 12.92 12.78
N TRP A 420 28.84 13.89 13.42
CA TRP A 420 28.33 14.55 14.61
C TRP A 420 27.51 15.78 14.22
N ALA A 421 26.23 15.79 14.58
CA ALA A 421 25.37 16.94 14.39
C ALA A 421 25.63 18.03 15.44
N THR A 422 25.20 19.25 15.12
CA THR A 422 25.32 20.45 15.96
C THR A 422 24.94 20.15 17.41
N PRO A 423 25.83 20.43 18.38
CA PRO A 423 25.55 20.14 19.77
C PRO A 423 24.47 21.08 20.30
N THR A 424 23.81 20.62 21.35
CA THR A 424 23.13 21.54 22.25
C THR A 424 24.08 21.91 23.39
N ALA A 425 24.09 23.19 23.77
CA ALA A 425 24.81 23.69 24.92
C ALA A 425 23.79 24.23 25.92
N PHE A 426 23.87 23.79 27.17
CA PHE A 426 23.01 24.27 28.24
C PHE A 426 23.86 24.67 29.44
N CYS A 427 23.57 25.82 30.05
CA CYS A 427 24.16 26.21 31.32
C CYS A 427 23.05 26.65 32.27
N ASN A 428 23.02 26.06 33.48
CA ASN A 428 22.06 26.43 34.53
C ASN A 428 20.59 26.48 34.06
N GLY A 429 20.18 25.48 33.27
CA GLY A 429 18.82 25.36 32.75
C GLY A 429 18.46 26.35 31.63
N THR A 430 19.42 27.14 31.16
CA THR A 430 19.27 28.01 29.99
C THR A 430 19.91 27.34 28.78
N GLU A 431 19.14 27.16 27.70
CA GLU A 431 19.66 26.75 26.40
C GLU A 431 20.50 27.89 25.81
N LEU A 432 21.73 27.59 25.43
CA LEU A 432 22.65 28.55 24.84
C LEU A 432 22.63 28.43 23.32
N PRO A 433 22.62 29.56 22.58
CA PRO A 433 22.74 29.52 21.13
C PRO A 433 24.14 29.05 20.74
N VAL A 434 24.20 27.90 20.06
CA VAL A 434 25.43 27.40 19.44
C VAL A 434 25.57 28.00 18.04
N THR A 435 26.71 28.64 17.77
CA THR A 435 27.09 29.17 16.46
C THR A 435 28.21 28.33 15.84
N VAL A 436 28.45 28.51 14.53
CA VAL A 436 29.56 27.88 13.82
C VAL A 436 30.60 28.93 13.47
N GLY A 437 31.79 28.80 14.04
CA GLY A 437 32.97 29.59 13.72
C GLY A 437 33.59 29.20 12.37
N ALA A 438 34.28 30.14 11.73
CA ALA A 438 34.87 29.91 10.42
C ALA A 438 35.95 28.80 10.43
N PRO A 439 36.07 27.99 9.35
CA PRO A 439 37.14 27.01 9.18
C PRO A 439 38.54 27.59 9.37
N THR A 440 39.41 26.82 10.02
CA THR A 440 40.84 27.14 10.21
C THR A 440 41.71 25.94 9.81
N PRO A 441 43.05 26.11 9.64
CA PRO A 441 43.94 24.98 9.38
C PRO A 441 43.96 23.90 10.47
N ALA A 442 43.58 24.24 11.71
CA ALA A 442 43.46 23.29 12.82
C ALA A 442 42.04 22.69 12.94
N ALA A 443 41.03 23.44 12.50
CA ALA A 443 39.62 23.06 12.52
C ALA A 443 39.01 23.22 11.11
N PRO A 444 39.29 22.30 10.17
CA PRO A 444 38.93 22.47 8.75
C PRO A 444 37.42 22.47 8.49
N ASN A 445 36.62 21.93 9.41
CA ASN A 445 35.16 21.95 9.36
C ASN A 445 34.55 23.15 10.12
N GLY A 446 35.40 24.00 10.75
CA GLY A 446 34.98 25.03 11.68
C GLY A 446 34.94 24.54 13.13
N THR A 447 34.42 25.40 14.01
CA THR A 447 34.22 25.11 15.43
C THR A 447 32.77 25.40 15.81
N TRP A 448 32.17 24.60 16.67
CA TRP A 448 30.99 25.03 17.41
C TRP A 448 31.41 26.01 18.49
N GLN A 449 30.61 27.05 18.72
CA GLN A 449 30.90 28.12 19.67
C GLN A 449 29.64 28.43 20.50
N ALA A 450 29.81 28.64 21.80
CA ALA A 450 28.74 29.07 22.70
C ALA A 450 29.29 30.03 23.75
N GLY A 451 28.49 31.03 24.15
CA GLY A 451 28.85 32.00 25.18
C GLY A 451 27.91 31.94 26.37
N TYR A 452 28.45 32.03 27.58
CA TYR A 452 27.68 32.04 28.82
C TYR A 452 28.09 33.20 29.74
N ASP A 453 27.12 34.04 30.12
CA ASP A 453 27.32 35.10 31.12
C ASP A 453 26.96 34.58 32.52
N LEU A 454 27.99 34.26 33.31
CA LEU A 454 27.80 33.87 34.70
C LEU A 454 27.51 35.11 35.56
N VAL A 455 26.31 35.14 36.16
CA VAL A 455 25.90 36.19 37.10
C VAL A 455 26.46 35.94 38.51
N PRO A 456 26.59 36.98 39.35
CA PRO A 456 26.99 36.82 40.76
C PRO A 456 26.09 35.84 41.52
N GLU A 457 26.69 35.09 42.44
CA GLU A 457 26.03 34.10 43.33
C GLU A 457 25.40 32.88 42.62
N ALA A 458 25.52 32.75 41.30
CA ALA A 458 25.18 31.52 40.59
C ALA A 458 26.35 30.52 40.60
N GLU A 459 26.04 29.23 40.76
CA GLU A 459 26.95 28.14 40.37
C GLU A 459 26.93 28.03 38.84
N ALA A 460 28.04 27.69 38.18
CA ALA A 460 28.06 27.46 36.73
C ALA A 460 28.10 25.94 36.46
N LYS A 461 27.02 25.38 35.92
CA LYS A 461 26.93 23.97 35.51
C LYS A 461 26.53 23.90 34.05
N CYS A 462 27.51 23.68 33.18
CA CYS A 462 27.33 23.63 31.74
C CYS A 462 27.49 22.21 31.20
N LEU A 463 26.70 21.88 30.18
CA LEU A 463 26.75 20.62 29.46
C LEU A 463 26.66 20.88 27.96
N ILE A 464 27.67 20.39 27.23
CA ILE A 464 27.64 20.29 25.77
C ILE A 464 27.30 18.85 25.39
N THR A 465 26.29 18.66 24.55
CA THR A 465 25.81 17.34 24.12
C THR A 465 25.83 17.25 22.60
N ASN A 466 26.61 16.33 22.03
CA ASN A 466 26.62 16.06 20.59
C ASN A 466 25.79 14.82 20.28
N ARG A 467 25.12 14.80 19.14
CA ARG A 467 24.40 13.62 18.65
C ARG A 467 25.12 13.04 17.43
N PHE A 468 25.41 11.75 17.47
CA PHE A 468 25.85 11.02 16.29
C PHE A 468 24.66 10.80 15.36
N VAL A 469 24.88 10.99 14.06
CA VAL A 469 23.90 10.81 13.01
C VAL A 469 24.47 9.78 12.03
N PRO A 470 23.90 8.57 11.94
CA PRO A 470 24.41 7.53 11.05
C PRO A 470 24.42 7.97 9.58
N GLY A 471 25.46 7.57 8.86
CA GLY A 471 25.69 7.91 7.45
C GLY A 471 25.24 6.83 6.46
N GLY A 472 24.78 5.68 6.95
CA GLY A 472 24.36 4.58 6.10
C GLY A 472 23.08 4.90 5.33
N ARG A 473 23.02 4.45 4.08
CA ARG A 473 21.84 4.60 3.22
C ARG A 473 21.74 3.43 2.25
N ILE A 474 20.54 3.15 1.74
CA ILE A 474 20.32 2.20 0.65
C ILE A 474 19.64 2.96 -0.49
N ASP A 475 20.29 2.99 -1.64
CA ASP A 475 19.71 3.46 -2.89
C ASP A 475 19.06 2.27 -3.61
N ILE A 476 17.93 2.48 -4.32
CA ILE A 476 17.27 1.44 -5.12
C ILE A 476 17.12 1.95 -6.55
N GLU A 477 17.46 1.11 -7.52
CA GLU A 477 17.19 1.31 -8.95
C GLU A 477 16.25 0.21 -9.46
N LYS A 478 15.37 0.59 -10.39
CA LYS A 478 14.47 -0.33 -11.08
C LYS A 478 14.70 -0.31 -12.57
N VAL A 479 14.87 -1.48 -13.16
CA VAL A 479 14.79 -1.74 -14.60
C VAL A 479 13.51 -2.53 -14.87
N THR A 480 12.82 -2.20 -15.96
CA THR A 480 11.73 -3.02 -16.50
C THR A 480 11.99 -3.43 -17.94
N GLU A 481 11.58 -4.64 -18.29
CA GLU A 481 11.58 -5.20 -19.65
C GLU A 481 10.15 -5.61 -20.03
N GLY A 482 9.77 -5.52 -21.31
CA GLY A 482 8.41 -5.83 -21.79
C GLY A 482 7.38 -4.75 -21.49
N GLY A 483 7.69 -3.79 -20.61
CA GLY A 483 6.85 -2.63 -20.37
C GLY A 483 7.37 -1.67 -19.29
N THR A 484 6.46 -0.87 -18.75
CA THR A 484 6.75 0.11 -17.69
C THR A 484 5.72 0.04 -16.57
N GLY A 485 6.12 0.27 -15.33
CA GLY A 485 5.24 0.09 -14.16
C GLY A 485 5.64 0.91 -12.95
N THR A 486 4.83 0.86 -11.89
CA THR A 486 5.12 1.49 -10.60
C THR A 486 5.30 0.43 -9.52
N PHE A 487 6.48 0.41 -8.90
CA PHE A 487 6.94 -0.60 -7.95
C PHE A 487 7.18 0.07 -6.60
N ARG A 488 6.99 -0.67 -5.50
CA ARG A 488 7.24 -0.18 -4.14
C ARG A 488 8.25 -1.09 -3.45
N TYR A 489 8.91 -0.59 -2.41
CA TYR A 489 9.87 -1.35 -1.62
C TYR A 489 9.69 -1.08 -0.14
N THR A 490 10.07 -2.06 0.68
CA THR A 490 10.23 -1.92 2.13
C THR A 490 11.67 -2.26 2.51
N ILE A 491 12.27 -1.44 3.37
CA ILE A 491 13.65 -1.59 3.85
C ILE A 491 13.60 -1.73 5.37
N SER A 492 14.06 -2.85 5.92
CA SER A 492 13.98 -3.14 7.37
C SER A 492 15.28 -3.73 7.91
N ALA A 493 15.48 -3.65 9.23
CA ALA A 493 16.60 -4.31 9.89
C ALA A 493 16.49 -5.85 9.77
N GLY A 494 17.63 -6.52 9.56
CA GLY A 494 17.67 -7.97 9.42
C GLY A 494 17.25 -8.75 10.69
N PRO A 495 16.87 -10.02 10.54
CA PRO A 495 16.61 -10.90 11.68
C PRO A 495 17.89 -11.18 12.48
N GLU A 496 17.69 -11.65 13.72
CA GLU A 496 18.72 -11.87 14.74
C GLU A 496 19.94 -12.73 14.34
N PRO A 497 21.08 -12.61 15.06
CA PRO A 497 21.26 -11.83 16.30
C PRO A 497 21.49 -10.33 16.03
N ARG A 498 20.76 -9.49 16.77
CA ARG A 498 21.01 -8.04 16.86
C ARG A 498 21.99 -7.76 17.99
N ASP A 499 22.80 -6.73 17.85
CA ASP A 499 23.52 -6.12 18.97
C ASP A 499 22.55 -5.15 19.65
N GLU A 500 22.13 -5.45 20.89
CA GLU A 500 21.18 -4.63 21.65
C GLU A 500 21.69 -3.19 21.92
N SER A 501 23.00 -2.94 21.76
CA SER A 501 23.57 -1.58 21.86
C SER A 501 23.37 -0.73 20.61
N VAL A 502 22.91 -1.31 19.50
CA VAL A 502 22.67 -0.61 18.22
C VAL A 502 21.18 -0.35 18.03
N ALA A 503 20.78 0.91 18.19
CA ALA A 503 19.42 1.34 17.86
C ALA A 503 19.21 1.36 16.34
N PHE A 504 18.29 0.52 15.85
CA PHE A 504 17.88 0.49 14.44
C PHE A 504 16.67 1.42 14.19
N PRO A 505 16.58 2.06 13.01
CA PRO A 505 15.39 2.80 12.63
C PRO A 505 14.22 1.87 12.27
N ASN A 506 13.01 2.41 12.33
CA ASN A 506 11.80 1.76 11.83
C ASN A 506 11.93 1.39 10.34
N PRO A 507 11.21 0.37 9.86
CA PRO A 507 11.15 0.05 8.44
C PRO A 507 10.78 1.26 7.59
N GLN A 508 11.58 1.52 6.54
CA GLN A 508 11.37 2.61 5.60
C GLN A 508 10.73 2.06 4.32
N SER A 509 10.10 2.92 3.51
CA SER A 509 9.43 2.51 2.28
C SER A 509 9.77 3.44 1.13
N ALA A 510 9.93 2.86 -0.07
CA ALA A 510 10.25 3.58 -1.29
C ALA A 510 9.29 3.23 -2.44
N VAL A 511 9.27 4.07 -3.48
CA VAL A 511 8.45 3.90 -4.68
C VAL A 511 9.21 4.38 -5.91
N VAL A 512 8.97 3.74 -7.05
CA VAL A 512 9.55 4.09 -8.36
C VAL A 512 8.54 3.86 -9.47
N THR A 513 8.52 4.73 -10.48
CA THR A 513 7.75 4.54 -11.71
C THR A 513 8.72 4.55 -12.89
N THR A 514 8.87 3.43 -13.59
CA THR A 514 9.63 3.40 -14.84
C THR A 514 8.84 4.08 -15.96
N THR A 515 9.54 4.74 -16.88
CA THR A 515 8.93 5.45 -18.03
C THR A 515 9.53 5.05 -19.38
N ALA A 516 10.56 4.20 -19.35
CA ALA A 516 11.15 3.54 -20.51
C ALA A 516 11.71 2.19 -20.09
N GLU A 517 11.58 1.19 -20.95
CA GLU A 517 12.20 -0.13 -20.76
C GLU A 517 13.73 -0.07 -20.79
N GLY A 518 14.37 -1.08 -20.19
CA GLY A 518 15.83 -1.24 -20.14
C GLY A 518 16.57 -0.11 -19.43
N THR A 519 15.86 0.86 -18.85
CA THR A 519 16.41 2.11 -18.33
C THR A 519 16.34 2.12 -16.79
N PRO A 520 17.47 2.04 -16.08
CA PRO A 520 17.48 2.15 -14.62
C PRO A 520 16.85 3.48 -14.17
N THR A 521 15.84 3.37 -13.30
CA THR A 521 15.13 4.49 -12.70
C THR A 521 15.27 4.41 -11.18
N THR A 522 15.70 5.48 -10.52
CA THR A 522 15.93 5.50 -9.07
C THR A 522 14.61 5.59 -8.30
N ALA A 523 14.47 4.80 -7.22
CA ALA A 523 13.35 4.93 -6.29
C ALA A 523 13.51 6.12 -5.35
N HIS A 524 12.39 6.63 -4.86
CA HIS A 524 12.32 7.72 -3.90
C HIS A 524 11.50 7.29 -2.67
N PRO A 525 11.67 7.93 -1.50
CA PRO A 525 10.81 7.69 -0.33
C PRO A 525 9.31 7.71 -0.66
N ALA A 526 8.58 6.74 -0.15
CA ALA A 526 7.16 6.55 -0.45
C ALA A 526 6.25 7.64 0.15
N ASP A 527 6.75 8.43 1.10
CA ASP A 527 6.10 9.62 1.64
C ASP A 527 6.29 10.87 0.75
N GLY A 528 7.08 10.77 -0.33
CA GLY A 528 7.40 11.87 -1.23
C GLY A 528 8.49 12.82 -0.73
N SER A 529 9.20 12.47 0.35
CA SER A 529 10.40 13.20 0.76
C SER A 529 11.55 13.03 -0.25
N ALA A 530 12.51 13.96 -0.23
CA ALA A 530 13.65 13.94 -1.14
C ALA A 530 14.83 13.21 -0.48
N GLY A 531 15.31 12.12 -1.09
CA GLY A 531 16.39 11.32 -0.53
C GLY A 531 16.65 10.03 -1.30
N PRO A 532 17.55 9.17 -0.78
CA PRO A 532 17.69 7.78 -1.21
C PRO A 532 16.44 6.96 -0.83
N ALA A 533 16.40 5.67 -1.19
CA ALA A 533 15.27 4.80 -0.84
C ALA A 533 15.17 4.52 0.68
N ALA A 534 16.31 4.52 1.39
CA ALA A 534 16.37 4.58 2.85
C ALA A 534 17.64 5.28 3.34
N ASP A 535 17.58 6.02 4.46
CA ASP A 535 18.71 6.73 5.07
C ASP A 535 18.76 6.63 6.61
N LEU A 536 19.74 7.32 7.21
CA LEU A 536 20.02 7.33 8.66
C LEU A 536 20.25 5.93 9.24
N LEU A 537 20.76 5.01 8.43
CA LEU A 537 20.97 3.62 8.78
C LEU A 537 22.30 3.47 9.55
N PRO A 538 22.32 2.80 10.71
CA PRO A 538 23.54 2.29 11.32
C PRO A 538 24.45 1.56 10.32
N VAL A 539 25.76 1.71 10.51
CA VAL A 539 26.83 1.10 9.71
C VAL A 539 27.83 0.46 10.66
N GLY A 540 28.17 -0.81 10.47
CA GLY A 540 29.07 -1.50 11.38
C GLY A 540 29.24 -2.99 11.12
N PRO A 541 30.18 -3.65 11.83
CA PRO A 541 30.36 -5.09 11.74
C PRO A 541 29.09 -5.82 12.21
N GLY A 542 28.51 -6.65 11.36
CA GLY A 542 27.30 -7.42 11.67
C GLY A 542 25.97 -6.69 11.44
N VAL A 543 25.99 -5.42 11.01
CA VAL A 543 24.77 -4.66 10.71
C VAL A 543 24.15 -5.12 9.38
N ARG A 544 22.88 -5.55 9.40
CA ARG A 544 22.17 -6.12 8.25
C ARG A 544 20.80 -5.49 8.06
N TYR A 545 20.39 -5.40 6.79
CA TYR A 545 19.09 -4.97 6.34
C TYR A 545 18.50 -5.96 5.34
N VAL A 546 17.18 -5.87 5.16
CA VAL A 546 16.40 -6.59 4.16
C VAL A 546 15.69 -5.56 3.31
N VAL A 547 15.83 -5.67 1.98
CA VAL A 547 15.08 -4.90 0.99
C VAL A 547 14.11 -5.85 0.30
N GLN A 548 12.82 -5.56 0.37
CA GLN A 548 11.78 -6.32 -0.30
C GLN A 548 11.05 -5.45 -1.32
N GLU A 549 10.88 -5.94 -2.54
CA GLU A 549 9.98 -5.34 -3.52
C GLU A 549 8.54 -5.80 -3.27
N LEU A 550 7.61 -4.86 -3.32
CA LEU A 550 6.17 -5.12 -3.31
C LEU A 550 5.69 -5.09 -4.76
N LEU A 551 4.97 -6.14 -5.16
CA LEU A 551 4.54 -6.31 -6.54
C LEU A 551 3.76 -5.08 -7.06
N PRO A 552 4.04 -4.63 -8.29
CA PRO A 552 3.20 -3.64 -8.96
C PRO A 552 1.81 -4.24 -9.20
N ALA A 553 0.80 -3.38 -9.40
CA ALA A 553 -0.45 -3.85 -10.00
C ALA A 553 -0.14 -4.48 -11.37
N PRO A 554 -0.61 -5.71 -11.67
CA PRO A 554 -0.45 -6.28 -13.00
C PRO A 554 -1.16 -5.36 -14.02
N PRO A 555 -0.54 -5.08 -15.17
CA PRO A 555 -1.24 -4.38 -16.25
C PRO A 555 -2.32 -5.28 -16.85
N ASP A 556 -3.27 -4.67 -17.57
CA ASP A 556 -4.43 -5.39 -18.13
C ASP A 556 -4.07 -6.52 -19.11
N ASP A 557 -2.83 -6.53 -19.61
CA ASP A 557 -2.30 -7.43 -20.64
C ASP A 557 -1.18 -8.37 -20.15
N GLY A 558 -0.82 -8.41 -18.86
CA GLY A 558 0.26 -9.28 -18.38
C GLY A 558 0.54 -9.32 -16.87
N TRP A 559 1.65 -9.94 -16.50
CA TRP A 559 2.14 -10.03 -15.11
C TRP A 559 3.64 -9.72 -15.00
N TRP A 560 4.07 -9.24 -13.84
CA TRP A 560 5.46 -8.90 -13.58
C TRP A 560 6.18 -10.02 -12.82
N GLU A 561 7.37 -10.41 -13.30
CA GLU A 561 8.28 -11.35 -12.63
C GLU A 561 9.60 -10.64 -12.29
N LEU A 562 10.17 -10.87 -11.10
CA LEU A 562 11.50 -10.38 -10.73
C LEU A 562 12.56 -11.35 -11.24
N GLU A 563 13.33 -10.93 -12.25
CA GLU A 563 14.40 -11.77 -12.82
C GLU A 563 15.72 -11.66 -12.07
N ALA A 564 16.02 -10.48 -11.50
CA ALA A 564 17.31 -10.24 -10.84
C ALA A 564 17.26 -9.12 -9.79
N ALA A 565 18.06 -9.27 -8.73
CA ALA A 565 18.39 -8.22 -7.78
C ALA A 565 19.91 -8.21 -7.49
N ASP A 566 20.56 -7.06 -7.67
CA ASP A 566 22.02 -6.85 -7.46
C ASP A 566 22.26 -5.60 -6.58
N CYS A 567 22.79 -5.80 -5.38
CA CYS A 567 23.20 -4.76 -4.43
C CYS A 567 24.73 -4.60 -4.33
N GLY A 568 25.48 -5.26 -5.21
CA GLY A 568 26.94 -5.19 -5.25
C GLY A 568 27.64 -5.80 -4.03
N PRO A 569 28.83 -5.29 -3.63
CA PRO A 569 29.69 -5.93 -2.63
C PRO A 569 29.11 -6.11 -1.21
N GLY A 570 28.01 -5.42 -0.88
CA GLY A 570 27.32 -5.55 0.41
C GLY A 570 26.23 -6.64 0.44
N GLN A 571 25.91 -7.25 -0.71
CA GLN A 571 24.79 -8.19 -0.85
C GLN A 571 24.95 -9.47 -0.01
N GLY A 572 23.86 -9.85 0.65
CA GLY A 572 23.69 -11.13 1.35
C GLY A 572 22.93 -12.14 0.49
N ARG A 573 21.94 -12.81 1.08
CA ARG A 573 21.05 -13.74 0.36
C ARG A 573 20.03 -12.98 -0.49
N THR A 574 19.63 -13.59 -1.61
CA THR A 574 18.54 -13.12 -2.48
C THR A 574 17.51 -14.24 -2.64
N ASP A 575 16.24 -13.88 -2.66
CA ASP A 575 15.09 -14.74 -2.95
C ASP A 575 14.24 -14.03 -4.02
N LEU A 576 14.23 -14.58 -5.25
CA LEU A 576 13.54 -13.96 -6.38
C LEU A 576 12.03 -14.22 -6.36
N GLU A 577 11.59 -15.36 -5.83
CA GLU A 577 10.17 -15.71 -5.72
C GLU A 577 9.44 -14.82 -4.69
N GLN A 578 10.12 -14.44 -3.60
CA GLN A 578 9.60 -13.52 -2.59
C GLN A 578 9.97 -12.05 -2.83
N ALA A 579 10.79 -11.79 -3.87
CA ALA A 579 11.35 -10.49 -4.22
C ALA A 579 12.13 -9.80 -3.09
N VAL A 580 13.01 -10.54 -2.42
CA VAL A 580 13.80 -10.12 -1.24
C VAL A 580 15.31 -10.17 -1.50
N VAL A 581 16.05 -9.18 -0.99
CA VAL A 581 17.52 -9.20 -0.91
C VAL A 581 18.03 -8.68 0.43
N GLU A 582 19.01 -9.36 1.01
CA GLU A 582 19.72 -8.95 2.23
C GLU A 582 20.91 -8.04 1.88
N VAL A 583 21.20 -7.05 2.73
CA VAL A 583 22.25 -6.04 2.52
C VAL A 583 23.02 -5.80 3.82
N ASN A 584 24.35 -5.85 3.79
CA ASN A 584 25.22 -5.54 4.93
C ASN A 584 25.78 -4.12 4.77
N LEU A 585 25.63 -3.26 5.78
CA LEU A 585 26.22 -1.91 5.77
C LEU A 585 27.49 -1.87 6.62
N THR A 586 28.63 -1.68 5.97
CA THR A 586 29.96 -1.62 6.58
C THR A 586 30.65 -0.29 6.28
N ALA A 587 31.72 0.04 7.01
CA ALA A 587 32.46 1.28 6.74
C ALA A 587 33.09 1.33 5.33
N ASP A 588 33.36 0.17 4.71
CA ASP A 588 33.82 0.10 3.31
C ASP A 588 32.67 0.24 2.31
N HIS A 589 31.45 -0.18 2.69
CA HIS A 589 30.24 -0.19 1.86
C HIS A 589 29.02 0.40 2.62
N PRO A 590 29.03 1.70 2.97
CA PRO A 590 27.95 2.33 3.75
C PRO A 590 26.74 2.74 2.90
N THR A 591 26.90 2.83 1.58
CA THR A 591 25.88 3.36 0.65
C THR A 591 25.72 2.47 -0.60
N PRO A 592 25.29 1.20 -0.47
CA PRO A 592 25.01 0.34 -1.61
C PRO A 592 23.81 0.82 -2.44
N THR A 593 23.80 0.44 -3.72
CA THR A 593 22.67 0.64 -4.64
C THR A 593 22.16 -0.73 -5.08
N CYS A 594 20.91 -1.05 -4.74
CA CYS A 594 20.24 -2.28 -5.14
C CYS A 594 19.47 -2.07 -6.45
N ARG A 595 19.89 -2.73 -7.53
CA ARG A 595 19.18 -2.75 -8.80
C ARG A 595 18.29 -3.98 -8.91
N PHE A 596 17.00 -3.76 -9.05
CA PHE A 596 15.98 -4.78 -9.33
C PHE A 596 15.61 -4.73 -10.82
N THR A 597 15.46 -5.88 -11.46
CA THR A 597 15.05 -6.02 -12.86
C THR A 597 13.85 -6.94 -12.97
N ASN A 598 12.73 -6.43 -13.48
CA ASN A 598 11.55 -7.25 -13.74
C ASN A 598 11.20 -7.28 -15.21
N ARG A 599 10.68 -8.42 -15.67
CA ARG A 599 10.04 -8.56 -16.97
C ARG A 599 8.52 -8.55 -16.82
N LEU A 600 7.85 -7.85 -17.72
CA LEU A 600 6.43 -8.00 -17.99
C LEU A 600 6.28 -9.17 -18.96
N HIS A 601 5.59 -10.20 -18.52
CA HIS A 601 5.14 -11.30 -19.36
C HIS A 601 3.70 -11.02 -19.80
N HIS A 602 3.45 -10.93 -21.10
CA HIS A 602 2.10 -10.69 -21.61
C HIS A 602 1.25 -11.97 -21.58
N PHE A 603 -0.05 -11.82 -21.39
CA PHE A 603 -0.98 -12.94 -21.56
C PHE A 603 -0.99 -13.40 -23.02
N THR A 604 -1.06 -14.72 -23.21
CA THR A 604 -1.24 -15.32 -24.52
C THR A 604 -2.73 -15.26 -24.89
N GLY A 605 -3.04 -14.59 -26.00
CA GLY A 605 -4.40 -14.39 -26.49
C GLY A 605 -4.72 -15.25 -27.71
N LEU A 606 -5.90 -15.87 -27.73
CA LEU A 606 -6.47 -16.53 -28.90
C LEU A 606 -7.93 -16.11 -29.13
N ASP A 607 -8.17 -15.31 -30.15
CA ASP A 607 -9.51 -14.92 -30.59
C ASP A 607 -9.94 -15.83 -31.75
N VAL A 608 -11.10 -16.49 -31.63
CA VAL A 608 -11.67 -17.31 -32.71
C VAL A 608 -12.86 -16.60 -33.33
N VAL A 609 -12.66 -16.11 -34.55
CA VAL A 609 -13.67 -15.40 -35.34
C VAL A 609 -14.26 -16.35 -36.38
N LYS A 610 -15.58 -16.52 -36.36
CA LYS A 610 -16.32 -17.18 -37.44
C LYS A 610 -16.98 -16.15 -38.33
N VAL A 611 -16.61 -16.13 -39.62
CA VAL A 611 -17.29 -15.37 -40.67
C VAL A 611 -18.06 -16.32 -41.58
N THR A 612 -19.32 -16.01 -41.87
CA THR A 612 -20.25 -16.83 -42.66
C THR A 612 -21.28 -15.94 -43.36
N SER A 613 -22.41 -16.50 -43.82
CA SER A 613 -23.50 -15.73 -44.43
C SER A 613 -24.66 -15.54 -43.46
N ASP A 614 -25.22 -14.33 -43.46
CA ASP A 614 -26.48 -13.94 -42.82
C ASP A 614 -27.72 -14.37 -43.63
N ASP A 615 -27.58 -14.66 -44.93
CA ASP A 615 -28.67 -15.14 -45.79
C ASP A 615 -29.21 -16.49 -45.29
N THR A 616 -30.30 -16.42 -44.53
CA THR A 616 -31.03 -17.58 -43.98
C THR A 616 -31.51 -18.58 -45.05
N ALA A 617 -31.58 -18.20 -46.32
CA ALA A 617 -31.87 -19.14 -47.40
C ALA A 617 -30.62 -19.95 -47.81
N LEU A 618 -29.41 -19.39 -47.67
CA LEU A 618 -28.15 -20.12 -47.82
C LEU A 618 -27.78 -20.89 -46.54
N ARG A 619 -28.10 -20.32 -45.37
CA ARG A 619 -27.72 -20.84 -44.06
C ARG A 619 -28.89 -20.80 -43.04
N PRO A 620 -29.84 -21.75 -43.11
CA PRO A 620 -30.96 -21.84 -42.19
C PRO A 620 -30.61 -22.46 -40.83
N GLY A 621 -29.44 -23.10 -40.69
CA GLY A 621 -28.95 -23.68 -39.44
C GLY A 621 -27.81 -22.88 -38.81
N THR A 622 -27.58 -23.09 -37.52
CA THR A 622 -26.42 -22.54 -36.79
C THR A 622 -25.11 -23.07 -37.39
N ALA A 623 -24.11 -22.19 -37.54
CA ALA A 623 -22.74 -22.62 -37.81
C ALA A 623 -22.01 -22.77 -36.47
N HIS A 624 -21.26 -23.85 -36.28
CA HIS A 624 -20.65 -24.23 -35.02
C HIS A 624 -19.16 -24.50 -35.21
N LEU A 625 -18.31 -23.88 -34.39
CA LEU A 625 -16.90 -24.23 -34.24
C LEU A 625 -16.63 -24.85 -32.86
N ASP A 626 -15.73 -25.81 -32.81
CA ASP A 626 -15.25 -26.50 -31.60
C ASP A 626 -13.73 -26.23 -31.48
N LEU A 627 -13.31 -25.41 -30.51
CA LEU A 627 -11.92 -25.16 -30.15
C LEU A 627 -11.52 -26.06 -28.97
N ARG A 628 -10.35 -26.69 -29.07
CA ARG A 628 -9.74 -27.45 -27.97
C ARG A 628 -8.27 -27.12 -27.88
N CYS A 629 -7.80 -26.63 -26.73
CA CYS A 629 -6.37 -26.60 -26.46
C CYS A 629 -6.13 -27.14 -25.04
N PRO A 630 -5.31 -28.19 -24.85
CA PRO A 630 -5.10 -28.82 -23.55
C PRO A 630 -4.58 -27.88 -22.46
N ALA A 631 -3.99 -26.75 -22.84
CA ALA A 631 -3.47 -25.71 -21.94
C ALA A 631 -4.55 -24.79 -21.32
N TYR A 632 -5.71 -24.60 -21.97
CA TYR A 632 -6.77 -23.69 -21.46
C TYR A 632 -7.81 -24.40 -20.58
N ALA A 633 -7.91 -25.73 -20.68
CA ALA A 633 -8.95 -26.59 -20.08
C ALA A 633 -10.40 -26.30 -20.54
N GLU A 634 -11.18 -27.38 -20.65
CA GLU A 634 -12.49 -27.47 -21.32
C GLU A 634 -12.51 -27.11 -22.84
N PRO A 635 -13.30 -27.83 -23.67
CA PRO A 635 -13.58 -27.41 -25.05
C PRO A 635 -14.48 -26.16 -25.10
N LEU A 636 -14.15 -25.22 -25.99
CA LEU A 636 -14.95 -24.00 -26.23
C LEU A 636 -15.69 -24.10 -27.55
N GLY A 637 -17.01 -23.86 -27.53
CA GLY A 637 -17.89 -23.94 -28.70
C GLY A 637 -18.44 -22.57 -29.12
N LEU A 638 -18.26 -22.18 -30.38
CA LEU A 638 -18.81 -20.95 -30.97
C LEU A 638 -19.99 -21.24 -31.89
N ASP A 639 -21.19 -20.82 -31.50
CA ASP A 639 -22.40 -20.84 -32.31
C ASP A 639 -22.67 -19.49 -33.00
N VAL A 640 -22.83 -19.51 -34.32
CA VAL A 640 -23.33 -18.37 -35.13
C VAL A 640 -24.76 -18.67 -35.57
N PRO A 641 -25.79 -18.06 -34.94
CA PRO A 641 -27.19 -18.36 -35.23
C PRO A 641 -27.60 -17.91 -36.65
N PRO A 642 -28.65 -18.50 -37.26
CA PRO A 642 -29.15 -18.07 -38.56
C PRO A 642 -29.52 -16.58 -38.58
N GLY A 643 -29.19 -15.87 -39.65
CA GLY A 643 -29.42 -14.41 -39.77
C GLY A 643 -28.27 -13.52 -39.28
N THR A 644 -27.14 -14.11 -38.88
CA THR A 644 -25.92 -13.40 -38.46
C THR A 644 -24.73 -13.86 -39.31
N ASP A 645 -23.85 -12.96 -39.73
CA ASP A 645 -22.67 -13.27 -40.56
C ASP A 645 -21.38 -13.46 -39.74
N ARG A 646 -21.32 -12.96 -38.50
CA ARG A 646 -20.15 -13.05 -37.61
C ARG A 646 -20.48 -13.62 -36.23
N GLY A 647 -19.56 -14.41 -35.68
CA GLY A 647 -19.46 -14.71 -34.25
C GLY A 647 -18.00 -14.75 -33.81
N GLU A 648 -17.75 -14.65 -32.51
CA GLU A 648 -16.43 -14.43 -31.94
C GLU A 648 -16.35 -14.99 -30.53
N ILE A 649 -15.23 -15.63 -30.17
CA ILE A 649 -14.87 -15.99 -28.79
C ILE A 649 -13.45 -15.49 -28.53
N GLU A 650 -13.25 -14.82 -27.41
CA GLU A 650 -11.97 -14.36 -26.90
C GLU A 650 -11.45 -15.36 -25.86
N VAL A 651 -10.19 -15.77 -25.99
CA VAL A 651 -9.48 -16.63 -25.01
C VAL A 651 -8.19 -15.92 -24.59
N ARG A 652 -7.87 -15.96 -23.28
CA ARG A 652 -6.67 -15.36 -22.69
C ARG A 652 -6.06 -16.34 -21.67
N THR A 653 -4.74 -16.43 -21.56
CA THR A 653 -4.05 -17.27 -20.56
C THR A 653 -2.67 -16.74 -20.15
N SER A 654 -2.17 -17.23 -19.02
CA SER A 654 -0.78 -17.14 -18.57
C SER A 654 0.08 -18.36 -18.94
N VAL A 655 -0.48 -19.39 -19.60
CA VAL A 655 0.24 -20.64 -19.95
C VAL A 655 1.04 -20.48 -21.26
N PRO A 656 2.30 -20.98 -21.33
CA PRO A 656 3.15 -20.95 -22.54
C PRO A 656 2.58 -21.79 -23.71
N PRO A 657 3.14 -21.71 -24.94
CA PRO A 657 2.36 -21.69 -26.18
C PRO A 657 1.44 -22.91 -26.34
N ALA A 658 0.14 -22.64 -26.38
CA ALA A 658 -0.88 -23.67 -26.48
C ALA A 658 -0.90 -24.31 -27.87
N THR A 659 -0.79 -25.64 -27.92
CA THR A 659 -1.20 -26.42 -29.09
C THR A 659 -2.72 -26.55 -29.06
N CYS A 660 -3.37 -26.09 -30.12
CA CYS A 660 -4.82 -26.04 -30.27
C CYS A 660 -5.28 -26.88 -31.47
N VAL A 661 -6.49 -27.42 -31.39
CA VAL A 661 -7.22 -28.04 -32.50
C VAL A 661 -8.54 -27.28 -32.64
N LEU A 662 -8.82 -26.76 -33.84
CA LEU A 662 -10.08 -26.10 -34.17
C LEU A 662 -10.82 -26.93 -35.21
N THR A 663 -12.08 -27.24 -34.96
CA THR A 663 -12.95 -27.98 -35.88
C THR A 663 -14.22 -27.20 -36.20
N GLU A 664 -14.86 -27.52 -37.33
CA GLU A 664 -16.19 -27.01 -37.70
C GLU A 664 -17.17 -28.19 -37.84
N PRO A 665 -17.84 -28.61 -36.74
CA PRO A 665 -18.81 -29.71 -36.81
C PRO A 665 -20.06 -29.39 -37.64
N ALA A 666 -20.44 -28.11 -37.77
CA ALA A 666 -21.58 -27.69 -38.57
C ALA A 666 -21.35 -26.34 -39.26
N THR A 667 -21.60 -26.26 -40.56
CA THR A 667 -21.55 -24.99 -41.32
C THR A 667 -22.88 -24.23 -41.32
N GLY A 668 -23.98 -24.87 -40.89
CA GLY A 668 -25.35 -24.33 -40.93
C GLY A 668 -25.99 -24.25 -42.32
N ALA A 669 -25.29 -24.67 -43.38
CA ALA A 669 -25.72 -24.47 -44.78
C ALA A 669 -26.97 -25.29 -45.17
N ALA A 670 -27.77 -24.76 -46.08
CA ALA A 670 -28.94 -25.44 -46.63
C ALA A 670 -28.57 -26.57 -47.60
N ASP A 671 -29.46 -27.55 -47.77
CA ASP A 671 -29.34 -28.59 -48.78
C ASP A 671 -29.09 -27.99 -50.19
N GLY A 672 -28.03 -28.46 -50.86
CA GLY A 672 -27.64 -28.00 -52.19
C GLY A 672 -26.79 -26.71 -52.22
N VAL A 673 -26.41 -26.16 -51.07
CA VAL A 673 -25.39 -25.08 -50.97
C VAL A 673 -23.99 -25.70 -50.91
N THR A 674 -23.06 -25.15 -51.68
CA THR A 674 -21.63 -25.47 -51.61
C THR A 674 -20.95 -24.50 -50.66
N VAL A 675 -20.22 -25.03 -49.67
CA VAL A 675 -19.43 -24.25 -48.71
C VAL A 675 -17.95 -24.45 -49.02
N VAL A 676 -17.19 -23.35 -49.05
CA VAL A 676 -15.72 -23.37 -49.05
C VAL A 676 -15.26 -22.72 -47.75
N THR A 677 -14.60 -23.49 -46.89
CA THR A 677 -14.04 -23.01 -45.62
C THR A 677 -12.56 -22.71 -45.78
N SER A 678 -12.11 -21.59 -45.20
CA SER A 678 -10.69 -21.26 -45.04
C SER A 678 -10.43 -20.74 -43.63
N ALA A 679 -9.34 -21.14 -43.00
CA ALA A 679 -8.96 -20.69 -41.66
C ALA A 679 -7.52 -20.14 -41.65
N VAL A 680 -7.31 -19.02 -40.98
CA VAL A 680 -6.01 -18.33 -40.90
C VAL A 680 -5.80 -17.82 -39.48
N LEU A 681 -4.68 -18.20 -38.86
CA LEU A 681 -4.15 -17.61 -37.64
C LEU A 681 -3.36 -16.35 -38.01
N THR A 682 -3.62 -15.22 -37.37
CA THR A 682 -2.86 -13.98 -37.53
C THR A 682 -2.52 -13.42 -36.15
N SER A 683 -1.28 -13.04 -35.90
CA SER A 683 -0.86 -12.51 -34.59
C SER A 683 -0.58 -11.01 -34.67
N ASP A 684 -0.57 -10.35 -33.51
CA ASP A 684 -0.31 -8.91 -33.37
C ASP A 684 1.07 -8.45 -33.88
N ASP A 685 2.07 -9.34 -33.90
CA ASP A 685 3.37 -9.16 -34.56
C ASP A 685 3.28 -9.05 -36.11
N GLY A 686 2.10 -9.30 -36.69
CA GLY A 686 1.83 -9.29 -38.12
C GLY A 686 2.12 -10.60 -38.85
N SER A 687 2.51 -11.66 -38.12
CA SER A 687 2.62 -13.02 -38.67
C SER A 687 1.24 -13.56 -39.06
N SER A 688 1.17 -14.34 -40.14
CA SER A 688 -0.08 -14.93 -40.62
C SER A 688 0.16 -16.31 -41.23
N THR A 689 -0.54 -17.31 -40.71
CA THR A 689 -0.34 -18.73 -41.02
C THR A 689 -1.70 -19.39 -41.33
N PRO A 690 -1.87 -20.03 -42.50
CA PRO A 690 -3.05 -20.85 -42.77
C PRO A 690 -3.13 -22.03 -41.80
N ILE A 691 -4.31 -22.31 -41.25
CA ILE A 691 -4.52 -23.48 -40.39
C ILE A 691 -5.48 -24.47 -41.06
N THR A 692 -5.24 -25.76 -40.87
CA THR A 692 -6.15 -26.83 -41.31
C THR A 692 -7.10 -27.18 -40.17
N LEU A 693 -8.42 -27.08 -40.41
CA LEU A 693 -9.39 -27.49 -39.39
C LEU A 693 -9.31 -29.00 -39.12
N GLY A 694 -9.25 -29.37 -37.85
CA GLY A 694 -9.04 -30.74 -37.37
C GLY A 694 -7.57 -31.16 -37.22
N GLU A 695 -6.61 -30.32 -37.59
CA GLU A 695 -5.18 -30.51 -37.28
C GLU A 695 -4.75 -29.61 -36.11
N GLU A 696 -3.59 -29.90 -35.54
CA GLU A 696 -2.98 -29.09 -34.48
C GLU A 696 -2.33 -27.82 -35.06
N PHE A 697 -2.52 -26.69 -34.39
CA PHE A 697 -1.80 -25.44 -34.64
C PHE A 697 -1.27 -24.86 -33.32
N THR A 698 -0.20 -24.07 -33.38
CA THR A 698 0.42 -23.45 -32.20
C THR A 698 0.03 -21.99 -32.11
N VAL A 699 -0.41 -21.54 -30.94
CA VAL A 699 -0.56 -20.11 -30.63
C VAL A 699 0.80 -19.59 -30.12
N PRO A 700 1.38 -18.52 -30.70
CA PRO A 700 2.57 -17.87 -30.15
C PRO A 700 2.31 -17.39 -28.71
N ALA A 701 3.26 -17.65 -27.81
CA ALA A 701 3.15 -17.19 -26.41
C ALA A 701 3.44 -15.69 -26.30
N GLU A 702 2.85 -15.04 -25.28
CA GLU A 702 3.00 -13.60 -25.00
C GLU A 702 2.53 -12.69 -26.15
N HIS A 703 1.66 -13.21 -27.02
CA HIS A 703 1.07 -12.52 -28.17
C HIS A 703 -0.45 -12.72 -28.19
N THR A 704 -1.19 -11.74 -28.70
CA THR A 704 -2.60 -11.88 -29.07
C THR A 704 -2.70 -12.35 -30.51
N SER A 705 -3.40 -13.46 -30.74
CA SER A 705 -3.60 -14.07 -32.05
C SER A 705 -5.06 -14.27 -32.39
N THR A 706 -5.47 -13.93 -33.62
CA THR A 706 -6.83 -14.16 -34.12
C THR A 706 -6.84 -15.27 -35.16
N VAL A 707 -7.61 -16.33 -34.91
CA VAL A 707 -8.00 -17.32 -35.93
C VAL A 707 -9.30 -16.88 -36.58
N THR A 708 -9.24 -16.49 -37.85
CA THR A 708 -10.45 -16.21 -38.65
C THR A 708 -10.80 -17.42 -39.51
N VAL A 709 -11.94 -18.05 -39.24
CA VAL A 709 -12.54 -19.10 -40.07
C VAL A 709 -13.64 -18.50 -40.94
N THR A 710 -13.48 -18.52 -42.26
CA THR A 710 -14.44 -17.96 -43.22
C THR A 710 -15.15 -19.04 -44.01
N ASN A 711 -16.49 -19.03 -44.03
CA ASN A 711 -17.33 -19.85 -44.90
C ASN A 711 -17.84 -19.04 -46.09
N ARG A 712 -17.37 -19.38 -47.30
CA ARG A 712 -17.95 -18.84 -48.54
C ARG A 712 -19.02 -19.80 -49.06
N MET A 713 -20.28 -19.38 -49.00
CA MET A 713 -21.44 -20.17 -49.42
C MET A 713 -21.93 -19.79 -50.81
N THR A 714 -22.25 -20.79 -51.64
CA THR A 714 -22.84 -20.57 -52.97
C THR A 714 -23.91 -21.61 -53.28
N ARG A 715 -25.09 -21.17 -53.74
CA ARG A 715 -26.13 -22.08 -54.25
C ARG A 715 -25.87 -22.33 -55.73
N ARG A 716 -25.87 -23.60 -56.16
CA ARG A 716 -25.69 -23.95 -57.58
C ARG A 716 -26.89 -23.45 -58.37
N ALA A 717 -26.68 -22.58 -59.35
CA ALA A 717 -27.76 -22.10 -60.21
C ALA A 717 -28.41 -23.30 -60.95
N PRO A 718 -29.75 -23.35 -61.07
CA PRO A 718 -30.40 -24.41 -61.85
C PRO A 718 -29.95 -24.32 -63.31
N SER A 719 -29.56 -25.44 -63.90
CA SER A 719 -29.16 -25.49 -65.31
C SER A 719 -30.28 -24.94 -66.21
N PRO A 720 -29.97 -24.08 -67.20
CA PRO A 720 -30.98 -23.56 -68.11
C PRO A 720 -31.63 -24.70 -68.89
N SER A 721 -32.96 -24.79 -68.81
CA SER A 721 -33.76 -25.76 -69.57
C SER A 721 -33.70 -25.45 -71.07
N PRO A 722 -33.58 -26.45 -71.97
CA PRO A 722 -33.28 -26.21 -73.38
C PRO A 722 -34.42 -25.49 -74.12
N SER A 723 -34.05 -24.48 -74.93
CA SER A 723 -34.98 -23.74 -75.78
C SER A 723 -35.51 -24.60 -76.94
N PRO A 724 -36.78 -24.43 -77.38
CA PRO A 724 -37.32 -25.13 -78.54
C PRO A 724 -36.72 -24.64 -79.87
N THR A 725 -36.55 -25.59 -80.79
CA THR A 725 -35.98 -25.42 -82.14
C THR A 725 -36.97 -24.76 -83.13
N PRO A 726 -36.53 -23.98 -84.13
CA PRO A 726 -37.39 -23.02 -84.83
C PRO A 726 -38.09 -23.54 -86.09
N THR A 727 -39.18 -22.86 -86.49
CA THR A 727 -39.85 -23.03 -87.79
C THR A 727 -39.61 -21.81 -88.69
N GLN A 728 -39.35 -22.07 -89.97
CA GLN A 728 -38.92 -21.12 -91.01
C GLN A 728 -40.09 -20.18 -91.45
N THR A 729 -39.89 -18.86 -91.62
CA THR A 729 -39.52 -18.13 -92.88
C THR A 729 -40.61 -18.26 -93.98
N PRO A 730 -41.10 -17.19 -94.68
CA PRO A 730 -40.30 -16.15 -95.37
C PRO A 730 -40.98 -14.74 -95.44
N PRO A 731 -40.68 -13.84 -96.41
CA PRO A 731 -39.52 -12.95 -96.46
C PRO A 731 -39.91 -11.44 -96.49
N PRO A 732 -38.96 -10.50 -96.29
CA PRO A 732 -39.25 -9.06 -96.31
C PRO A 732 -39.27 -8.47 -97.73
N SER A 733 -40.07 -7.42 -97.94
CA SER A 733 -40.01 -6.59 -99.15
C SER A 733 -39.99 -5.10 -98.83
N ALA A 734 -39.02 -4.43 -99.45
CA ALA A 734 -38.72 -3.00 -99.63
C ALA A 734 -39.70 -1.90 -99.15
N GLY A 735 -39.12 -0.77 -98.71
CA GLY A 735 -39.70 0.56 -98.97
C GLY A 735 -39.55 1.59 -97.84
N ALA A 736 -38.67 2.57 -98.01
CA ALA A 736 -38.64 3.84 -97.25
C ALA A 736 -39.41 4.94 -98.04
N PRO A 737 -39.33 6.27 -97.75
CA PRO A 737 -39.01 7.02 -96.52
C PRO A 737 -40.01 8.18 -96.22
N GLY A 738 -39.84 8.91 -95.09
CA GLY A 738 -40.42 10.27 -94.91
C GLY A 738 -40.71 10.68 -93.45
N GLY A 739 -40.21 11.85 -92.99
CA GLY A 739 -40.42 12.41 -91.63
C GLY A 739 -41.60 13.39 -91.53
N PRO A 740 -41.59 14.46 -90.67
CA PRO A 740 -40.51 14.91 -89.75
C PRO A 740 -40.91 15.55 -88.37
N ARG A 741 -39.92 15.67 -87.45
CA ARG A 741 -39.74 16.73 -86.38
C ARG A 741 -40.68 16.77 -85.12
N PRO A 742 -40.40 17.62 -84.09
CA PRO A 742 -39.47 17.56 -82.93
C PRO A 742 -40.19 17.18 -81.58
N SER A 743 -39.63 17.10 -80.35
CA SER A 743 -38.55 17.78 -79.57
C SER A 743 -38.16 16.89 -78.34
N ALA A 744 -36.90 16.64 -77.93
CA ALA A 744 -35.94 17.42 -77.08
C ALA A 744 -36.36 17.71 -75.61
N PRO A 745 -35.46 17.81 -74.58
CA PRO A 745 -33.99 17.59 -74.47
C PRO A 745 -33.60 16.44 -73.48
N GLU A 746 -32.41 15.79 -73.48
CA GLU A 746 -31.05 16.19 -73.00
C GLU A 746 -30.97 16.70 -71.54
N GLY A 747 -29.97 16.38 -70.71
CA GLY A 747 -28.66 15.74 -70.93
C GLY A 747 -27.83 15.60 -69.62
N PRO A 748 -26.50 15.31 -69.66
CA PRO A 748 -25.92 14.08 -69.10
C PRO A 748 -24.97 14.28 -67.90
N GLY A 749 -24.23 13.22 -67.49
CA GLY A 749 -23.07 13.30 -66.59
C GLY A 749 -21.74 13.02 -67.31
N SER A 750 -20.61 13.38 -66.67
CA SER A 750 -19.25 12.96 -67.03
C SER A 750 -18.22 13.27 -65.93
N GLU A 751 -17.03 12.66 -66.03
CA GLU A 751 -16.01 12.46 -64.98
C GLU A 751 -14.91 13.55 -64.84
N GLU A 752 -14.34 13.62 -63.63
CA GLU A 752 -12.90 13.75 -63.24
C GLU A 752 -12.03 15.01 -63.51
N VAL A 753 -11.00 15.12 -62.62
CA VAL A 753 -9.70 15.83 -62.70
C VAL A 753 -9.50 17.13 -61.88
N ALA A 754 -8.34 17.19 -61.22
CA ALA A 754 -7.87 18.06 -60.15
C ALA A 754 -7.56 19.55 -60.48
N GLY A 755 -7.49 20.40 -59.44
CA GLY A 755 -6.79 21.70 -59.48
C GLY A 755 -7.24 22.78 -58.46
N THR A 756 -6.31 23.26 -57.63
CA THR A 756 -6.37 24.46 -56.73
C THR A 756 -6.41 25.80 -57.52
N PRO A 757 -6.50 27.02 -56.92
CA PRO A 757 -6.84 27.46 -55.54
C PRO A 757 -7.79 28.71 -55.44
N GLY A 758 -8.09 29.21 -54.21
CA GLY A 758 -8.02 30.66 -53.91
C GLY A 758 -9.29 31.55 -53.79
N HIS A 759 -9.72 31.78 -52.54
CA HIS A 759 -10.15 33.05 -51.88
C HIS A 759 -11.19 34.08 -52.40
N HIS A 760 -11.87 34.68 -51.38
CA HIS A 760 -12.63 35.97 -51.24
C HIS A 760 -14.18 35.81 -51.16
N ALA A 761 -15.00 36.54 -50.37
CA ALA A 761 -14.87 37.57 -49.29
C ALA A 761 -16.29 37.89 -48.66
N LEU A 762 -16.54 38.53 -47.49
CA LEU A 762 -15.71 38.89 -46.32
C LEU A 762 -16.43 38.92 -44.91
N PRO A 763 -16.87 40.03 -44.23
CA PRO A 763 -16.37 40.24 -42.85
C PRO A 763 -17.34 40.63 -41.70
N SER A 764 -16.90 40.40 -40.45
CA SER A 764 -16.72 41.41 -39.36
C SER A 764 -16.28 40.73 -38.04
N THR A 765 -15.02 40.88 -37.59
CA THR A 765 -14.49 41.78 -36.50
C THR A 765 -14.99 41.48 -35.08
N GLY A 766 -14.17 41.38 -34.02
CA GLY A 766 -12.70 41.49 -33.82
C GLY A 766 -12.33 40.92 -32.42
N SER A 767 -11.17 41.11 -31.77
CA SER A 767 -9.86 41.71 -32.07
C SER A 767 -8.92 41.46 -30.87
N SER A 768 -7.62 41.19 -31.08
CA SER A 768 -6.58 40.97 -30.03
C SER A 768 -6.07 42.31 -29.42
N PRO A 769 -5.27 42.37 -28.31
CA PRO A 769 -3.89 41.83 -28.18
C PRO A 769 -3.39 41.38 -26.76
N LEU A 770 -2.13 40.91 -26.69
CA LEU A 770 -1.24 40.77 -25.49
C LEU A 770 -0.88 42.14 -24.85
N PRO A 771 -0.32 42.28 -23.60
CA PRO A 771 0.70 41.41 -22.95
C PRO A 771 0.74 41.34 -21.38
N LEU A 772 1.74 40.58 -20.84
CA LEU A 772 2.55 40.77 -19.60
C LEU A 772 1.92 41.10 -18.21
N LEU A 773 2.14 40.17 -17.24
CA LEU A 773 2.44 40.29 -15.78
C LEU A 773 2.26 38.88 -15.17
N VAL A 774 3.16 38.21 -14.44
CA VAL A 774 4.17 38.52 -13.41
C VAL A 774 3.58 38.93 -12.04
N ALA A 775 3.89 38.08 -11.04
CA ALA A 775 3.84 38.24 -9.58
C ALA A 775 2.55 37.91 -8.78
N VAL A 776 2.80 37.34 -7.59
CA VAL A 776 1.90 37.07 -6.44
C VAL A 776 0.87 35.94 -6.69
N SER A 777 0.89 34.81 -5.96
CA SER A 777 1.05 34.70 -4.51
C SER A 777 1.98 33.56 -4.06
N ALA A 778 3.07 33.93 -3.40
CA ALA A 778 3.70 33.11 -2.37
C ALA A 778 3.24 33.59 -0.98
N THR A 779 3.48 32.78 0.05
CA THR A 779 3.43 33.14 1.47
C THR A 779 2.05 33.30 2.13
N VAL A 780 1.51 32.19 2.68
CA VAL A 780 0.79 32.21 3.97
C VAL A 780 1.11 30.95 4.76
N LEU A 781 2.19 30.97 5.57
CA LEU A 781 2.20 30.39 6.92
C LEU A 781 3.47 30.84 7.67
N LEU A 782 3.34 31.81 8.58
CA LEU A 782 4.05 31.88 9.87
C LEU A 782 3.71 33.18 10.62
N ILE A 783 3.86 33.10 11.95
CA ILE A 783 3.76 34.18 12.95
C ILE A 783 2.36 34.78 13.19
N ALA A 784 1.69 34.24 14.20
CA ALA A 784 0.72 34.97 15.02
C ALA A 784 0.90 34.62 16.51
N GLY A 785 2.01 35.05 17.10
CA GLY A 785 2.21 35.11 18.54
C GLY A 785 2.66 36.53 18.89
N GLY A 786 1.97 37.19 19.84
CA GLY A 786 2.26 38.58 20.18
C GLY A 786 1.03 39.41 20.53
N THR A 787 0.39 39.10 21.64
CA THR A 787 -0.43 40.09 22.36
C THR A 787 0.44 41.25 22.84
N LEU A 788 -0.09 42.48 22.86
CA LEU A 788 0.04 43.47 23.95
C LEU A 788 -0.62 44.83 23.58
N PHE A 789 -1.34 45.40 24.54
CA PHE A 789 -1.81 46.79 24.69
C PHE A 789 -2.23 47.64 23.47
N ALA A 790 -3.53 47.99 23.42
CA ALA A 790 -3.98 49.33 23.86
C ALA A 790 -5.51 49.43 23.95
N ALA A 791 -6.07 49.35 25.16
CA ALA A 791 -7.47 49.67 25.39
C ALA A 791 -7.67 51.18 25.64
N ALA A 792 -8.35 51.90 24.74
CA ALA A 792 -8.83 53.26 25.03
C ALA A 792 -10.13 53.65 24.30
N ARG A 793 -11.22 53.66 25.08
CA ARG A 793 -12.42 54.53 24.97
C ARG A 793 -13.50 54.25 23.90
N ARG A 794 -14.58 53.65 24.42
CA ARG A 794 -15.97 54.18 24.49
C ARG A 794 -16.68 54.52 23.16
N ARG A 795 -17.83 53.85 22.95
CA ARG A 795 -19.17 54.37 23.34
C ARG A 795 -20.29 53.32 23.20
N ARG A 796 -21.07 53.18 24.28
CA ARG A 796 -22.54 52.92 24.34
C ARG A 796 -23.18 52.22 23.12
N HIS A 797 -23.69 51.01 23.32
CA HIS A 797 -24.99 50.86 23.99
C HIS A 797 -25.09 49.54 24.76
#